data_AF-A0A957BZE7-F1
#
_entry.id   AF-A0A957BZE7-F1
#
_cell.length_a   1.000
_cell.length_b   1.000
_cell.length_c   1.000
_cell.angle_alpha   90.00
_cell.angle_beta   90.00
_cell.angle_gamma   90.00
#
_symmetry.space_group_name_H-M   'P 1'
#
loop_
_entity.id
_entity.type
_entity.pdbx_description
1 polymer ?
#
loop_
_entity_poly.entity_id
_entity_poly.type
_entity_poly.pdbx_seq_one_letter_code
_entity_poly.pdbx_strand_id
1 'polypeptide(L)'
;YVSNPKVALTSIPFLIFFSWLAVLNLVGYSLAGEKMPWLGTHLSLPLIFLTAWYFGRIISKIKWRRFAERGWVVLALLIVFLVALSRVIQPLLMGTPPFAGLSQDQLQATYSWLGALVVVAGSLAAVFYVRESVGWKHVRQLLAVVVFGLLSVITFRSAWLASFVNYDYATEFLVYAHAAPGVKWVLDDIEELSLRTTDGYDLAIAYDNEVSWPYSWYFRNYTNVTYVGENPTVQNLQDAVVVVVGAAHLGAVEPILEDRYVRYDHIRLWWPMQDYFYLTPDRVNNLLDFSAANPTAAQIRQGIFDIWWSRDYGTYGDATNKNFDVTNWPVSDKMHFYVRRDIAAQIWPYGVGDGTVLNPLDEIEVNQCNANWQDMSAVQVLEAPDGMTNPIGISIAPDGTIYVAEEFGHRISAFDSTGAFIESMGQEGTLAMGDTLEFNRPNSLSIGEDGTIYIADTWNYRVQILQPDLTPIDFFGQPGTYGFDAPVSPTEGLWGPRDVAVSADGRIFVSDTGNKRVRVYRVEDGVALHQYDIAAGGSAPGQLDEPSGLVISDDGRLFVADTWNRRVSVFTLHGSYLDSYNVRGWYEELGNRPYLAIDENRGLLYVTDPDAGRVLVYTLAGDCVGSFGQAAAAAPTLGQFGVAAGVAVDDEGFVYVVDNRFGRVLKFLPFPYDAGAVNAVEESQLDAVESQEQEAIVTEEVNAQE
;
A
#
# COMPACT_ATOMS: atom_id res chain seq x y z
N TYR A 1 44.37 -60.31 18.54
CA TYR A 1 44.20 -59.50 17.33
C TYR A 1 44.99 -58.21 17.47
N VAL A 2 46.32 -58.33 17.51
CA VAL A 2 47.24 -57.95 16.42
C VAL A 2 47.17 -56.46 16.07
N SER A 3 48.11 -55.75 16.68
CA SER A 3 48.79 -54.55 16.19
C SER A 3 49.05 -54.57 14.68
N ASN A 4 48.10 -54.08 13.89
CA ASN A 4 48.36 -53.65 12.53
C ASN A 4 48.25 -52.13 12.45
N PRO A 5 49.38 -51.38 12.47
CA PRO A 5 49.36 -49.92 12.34
C PRO A 5 48.95 -49.42 10.93
N LYS A 6 48.44 -50.31 10.05
CA LYS A 6 48.05 -50.00 8.66
C LYS A 6 46.54 -49.93 8.40
N VAL A 7 45.70 -49.85 9.43
CA VAL A 7 44.36 -49.23 9.30
C VAL A 7 44.31 -47.92 10.09
N ALA A 8 45.45 -47.24 10.20
CA ALA A 8 45.38 -45.80 10.33
C ALA A 8 44.79 -45.28 9.01
N LEU A 9 43.80 -44.39 9.06
CA LEU A 9 43.37 -43.57 7.92
C LEU A 9 44.57 -42.70 7.50
N THR A 10 45.57 -43.32 6.86
CA THR A 10 46.84 -42.72 6.44
C THR A 10 46.60 -41.90 5.19
N SER A 11 46.01 -40.76 5.49
CA SER A 11 46.23 -39.43 4.95
C SER A 11 45.75 -39.08 3.56
N ILE A 12 45.85 -39.93 2.53
CA ILE A 12 45.50 -39.49 1.17
C ILE A 12 44.04 -39.83 0.79
N PRO A 13 43.56 -41.08 0.90
CA PRO A 13 42.18 -41.40 0.51
C PRO A 13 41.11 -40.68 1.33
N PHE A 14 41.33 -40.53 2.64
CA PHE A 14 40.43 -39.76 3.51
C PHE A 14 40.37 -38.29 3.10
N LEU A 15 41.52 -37.65 2.86
CA LEU A 15 41.57 -36.25 2.44
C LEU A 15 40.92 -36.07 1.07
N ILE A 16 41.23 -36.93 0.10
CA ILE A 16 40.63 -36.85 -1.23
C ILE A 16 39.11 -36.99 -1.14
N PHE A 17 38.62 -37.99 -0.41
CA PHE A 17 37.19 -38.22 -0.27
C PHE A 17 36.47 -37.05 0.41
N PHE A 18 36.92 -36.62 1.59
CA PHE A 18 36.24 -35.54 2.31
C PHE A 18 36.44 -34.17 1.69
N SER A 19 37.57 -33.92 1.01
CA SER A 19 37.75 -32.68 0.21
C SER A 19 36.88 -32.69 -1.03
N TRP A 20 36.81 -33.81 -1.76
CA TRP A 20 35.88 -33.95 -2.88
C TRP A 20 34.44 -33.77 -2.42
N LEU A 21 34.04 -34.40 -1.32
CA LEU A 21 32.70 -34.29 -0.75
C LEU A 21 32.41 -32.85 -0.29
N ALA A 22 33.36 -32.17 0.35
CA ALA A 22 33.20 -30.77 0.75
C ALA A 22 33.01 -29.85 -0.45
N VAL A 23 33.85 -29.98 -1.48
CA VAL A 23 33.76 -29.16 -2.70
C VAL A 23 32.49 -29.47 -3.49
N LEU A 24 32.16 -30.76 -3.65
CA LEU A 24 30.95 -31.19 -4.36
C LEU A 24 29.70 -30.70 -3.64
N ASN A 25 29.61 -30.83 -2.32
CA ASN A 25 28.45 -30.34 -1.58
C ASN A 25 28.35 -28.82 -1.69
N LEU A 26 29.47 -28.09 -1.58
CA LEU A 26 29.48 -26.63 -1.73
C LEU A 26 28.97 -26.19 -3.11
N VAL A 27 29.45 -26.79 -4.19
CA VAL A 27 29.04 -26.45 -5.56
C VAL A 27 27.63 -26.97 -5.85
N GLY A 28 27.37 -28.24 -5.54
CA GLY A 28 26.12 -28.93 -5.84
C GLY A 28 24.92 -28.29 -5.17
N TYR A 29 24.97 -28.03 -3.86
CA TYR A 29 23.87 -27.37 -3.16
C TYR A 29 23.74 -25.88 -3.48
N SER A 30 24.82 -25.22 -3.92
CA SER A 30 24.72 -23.85 -4.44
C SER A 30 23.98 -23.78 -5.78
N LEU A 31 24.06 -24.83 -6.60
CA LEU A 31 23.42 -24.90 -7.92
C LEU A 31 22.00 -25.52 -7.88
N ALA A 32 21.74 -26.45 -6.95
CA ALA A 32 20.50 -27.26 -6.92
C ALA A 32 19.25 -26.55 -6.36
N GLY A 33 19.33 -25.25 -6.04
CA GLY A 33 18.16 -24.35 -6.08
C GLY A 33 17.27 -24.23 -4.84
N GLU A 34 17.25 -25.18 -3.91
CA GLU A 34 16.44 -25.02 -2.69
C GLU A 34 17.34 -24.67 -1.50
N LYS A 35 17.40 -23.40 -1.09
CA LYS A 35 18.30 -22.92 -0.02
C LYS A 35 17.72 -23.17 1.37
N MET A 36 17.35 -24.41 1.65
CA MET A 36 16.71 -24.78 2.90
C MET A 36 17.74 -24.90 4.04
N PRO A 37 17.46 -24.38 5.26
CA PRO A 37 18.42 -24.34 6.35
C PRO A 37 19.03 -25.71 6.73
N TRP A 38 18.29 -26.81 6.60
CA TRP A 38 18.78 -28.15 6.92
C TRP A 38 19.89 -28.65 5.98
N LEU A 39 19.99 -28.10 4.77
CA LEU A 39 21.09 -28.40 3.85
C LEU A 39 22.45 -27.93 4.38
N GLY A 40 22.46 -26.97 5.31
CA GLY A 40 23.67 -26.54 6.01
C GLY A 40 24.44 -27.71 6.64
N THR A 41 23.73 -28.74 7.11
CA THR A 41 24.33 -29.95 7.68
C THR A 41 25.20 -30.70 6.68
N HIS A 42 24.75 -30.80 5.42
CA HIS A 42 25.50 -31.48 4.36
C HIS A 42 26.75 -30.70 3.95
N LEU A 43 26.71 -29.37 4.05
CA LEU A 43 27.86 -28.50 3.81
C LEU A 43 28.88 -28.57 4.96
N SER A 44 28.42 -28.55 6.21
CA SER A 44 29.30 -28.48 7.38
C SER A 44 29.97 -29.81 7.73
N LEU A 45 29.27 -30.94 7.53
CA LEU A 45 29.76 -32.26 7.97
C LEU A 45 31.14 -32.65 7.39
N PRO A 46 31.40 -32.58 6.07
CA PRO A 46 32.72 -32.92 5.54
C PRO A 46 33.81 -31.95 6.03
N LEU A 47 33.48 -30.67 6.24
CA LEU A 47 34.40 -29.67 6.77
C LEU A 47 34.77 -29.95 8.24
N ILE A 48 33.82 -30.41 9.05
CA ILE A 48 34.07 -30.83 10.44
C ILE A 48 35.06 -31.99 10.46
N PHE A 49 34.88 -33.01 9.60
CA PHE A 49 35.80 -34.14 9.52
C PHE A 49 37.20 -33.74 9.06
N LEU A 50 37.33 -32.85 8.08
CA LEU A 50 38.63 -32.31 7.65
C LEU A 50 39.32 -31.51 8.77
N THR A 51 38.56 -30.68 9.47
CA THR A 51 39.04 -29.87 10.61
C THR A 51 39.54 -30.77 11.74
N ALA A 52 38.74 -31.77 12.14
CA ALA A 52 39.10 -32.74 13.16
C ALA A 52 40.35 -33.55 12.76
N TRP A 53 40.44 -33.97 11.50
CA TRP A 53 41.58 -34.70 10.95
C TRP A 53 42.88 -33.90 10.99
N TYR A 54 42.82 -32.59 10.69
CA TYR A 54 43.99 -31.69 10.66
C TYR A 54 44.44 -31.32 12.07
N PHE A 55 43.55 -30.70 12.86
CA PHE A 55 43.91 -30.21 14.19
C PHE A 55 44.17 -31.35 15.17
N GLY A 56 43.44 -32.47 15.08
CA GLY A 56 43.69 -33.66 15.90
C GLY A 56 45.13 -34.17 15.76
N ARG A 57 45.70 -34.14 14.54
CA ARG A 57 47.11 -34.52 14.30
C ARG A 57 48.11 -33.48 14.79
N ILE A 58 47.76 -32.21 14.78
CA ILE A 58 48.63 -31.16 15.31
C ILE A 58 48.70 -31.31 16.83
N ILE A 59 47.54 -31.44 17.48
CA ILE A 59 47.39 -31.57 18.93
C ILE A 59 48.08 -32.85 19.42
N SER A 60 47.91 -33.99 18.74
CA SER A 60 48.55 -35.25 19.14
C SER A 60 50.09 -35.21 19.08
N LYS A 61 50.66 -34.29 18.31
CA LYS A 61 52.11 -34.11 18.17
C LYS A 61 52.69 -33.06 19.14
N ILE A 62 51.87 -32.49 20.03
CA ILE A 62 52.31 -31.51 21.04
C ILE A 62 53.04 -32.26 22.17
N LYS A 63 54.25 -31.79 22.51
CA LYS A 63 55.02 -32.31 23.64
C LYS A 63 54.60 -31.61 24.92
N TRP A 64 53.70 -32.22 25.70
CA TRP A 64 53.12 -31.64 26.92
C TRP A 64 54.14 -31.17 27.96
N ARG A 65 55.29 -31.86 28.10
CA ARG A 65 56.37 -31.41 29.00
C ARG A 65 56.95 -30.05 28.61
N ARG A 66 57.20 -29.82 27.31
CA ARG A 66 57.69 -28.51 26.81
C ARG A 66 56.63 -27.42 26.94
N PHE A 67 55.36 -27.81 26.80
CA PHE A 67 54.24 -26.91 27.01
C PHE A 67 54.18 -26.41 28.47
N ALA A 68 54.27 -27.32 29.44
CA ALA A 68 54.22 -26.98 30.86
C ALA A 68 55.40 -26.11 31.34
N GLU A 69 56.61 -26.33 30.80
CA GLU A 69 57.80 -25.55 31.19
C GLU A 69 57.74 -24.10 30.71
N ARG A 70 57.53 -23.86 29.40
CA ARG A 70 57.48 -22.49 28.82
C ARG A 70 56.52 -22.33 27.63
N GLY A 71 55.95 -23.42 27.09
CA GLY A 71 55.05 -23.32 25.94
C GLY A 71 53.70 -22.65 26.23
N TRP A 72 53.23 -22.65 27.48
CA TRP A 72 52.04 -21.89 27.88
C TRP A 72 52.24 -20.37 27.70
N VAL A 73 53.46 -19.86 27.90
CA VAL A 73 53.81 -18.44 27.66
C VAL A 73 53.68 -18.11 26.18
N VAL A 74 54.17 -19.01 25.31
CA VAL A 74 54.01 -18.87 23.86
C VAL A 74 52.54 -18.87 23.47
N LEU A 75 51.72 -19.75 24.05
CA LEU A 75 50.28 -19.80 23.79
C LEU A 75 49.59 -18.47 24.18
N ALA A 76 49.88 -17.93 25.37
CA ALA A 76 49.32 -16.65 25.82
C ALA A 76 49.76 -15.49 24.91
N LEU A 77 51.05 -15.44 24.54
CA LEU A 77 51.58 -14.42 23.62
C LEU A 77 50.94 -14.51 22.22
N LEU A 78 50.66 -15.72 21.72
CA LEU A 78 50.00 -15.91 20.44
C LEU A 78 48.53 -15.49 20.46
N ILE A 79 47.83 -15.64 21.59
CA ILE A 79 46.47 -15.09 21.77
C ILE A 79 46.52 -13.56 21.70
N VAL A 80 47.41 -12.93 22.47
CA VAL A 80 47.59 -11.46 22.46
C VAL A 80 47.96 -10.98 21.05
N PHE A 81 48.88 -11.68 20.39
CA PHE A 81 49.28 -11.38 19.02
C PHE A 81 48.08 -11.44 18.04
N LEU A 82 47.28 -12.50 18.05
CA LEU A 82 46.15 -12.64 17.12
C LEU A 82 45.04 -11.63 17.39
N VAL A 83 44.76 -11.33 18.66
CA VAL A 83 43.78 -10.29 19.04
C VAL A 83 44.28 -8.91 18.59
N ALA A 84 45.54 -8.56 18.88
CA ALA A 84 46.12 -7.29 18.45
C ALA A 84 46.19 -7.19 16.91
N LEU A 85 46.53 -8.29 16.24
CA LEU A 85 46.56 -8.36 14.77
C LEU A 85 45.16 -8.14 14.17
N SER A 86 44.11 -8.68 14.78
CA SER A 86 42.74 -8.43 14.34
C SER A 86 42.37 -6.95 14.42
N ARG A 87 42.85 -6.23 15.44
CA ARG A 87 42.65 -4.77 15.59
C ARG A 87 43.45 -3.93 14.60
N VAL A 88 44.54 -4.47 14.06
CA VAL A 88 45.30 -3.84 12.98
C VAL A 88 44.62 -4.06 11.63
N ILE A 89 44.05 -5.25 11.39
CA ILE A 89 43.44 -5.64 10.11
C ILE A 89 42.03 -5.07 9.95
N GLN A 90 41.20 -5.12 11.00
CA GLN A 90 39.77 -4.76 10.92
C GLN A 90 39.52 -3.35 10.35
N PRO A 91 40.22 -2.28 10.79
CA PRO A 91 40.00 -0.94 10.24
C PRO A 91 40.38 -0.81 8.76
N LEU A 92 41.28 -1.66 8.26
CA LEU A 92 41.68 -1.67 6.85
C LEU A 92 40.67 -2.38 5.95
N LEU A 93 39.91 -3.31 6.51
CA LEU A 93 38.92 -4.08 5.75
C LEU A 93 37.52 -3.47 5.80
N MET A 94 37.10 -2.94 6.95
CA MET A 94 35.69 -2.56 7.16
C MET A 94 35.48 -1.31 8.02
N GLY A 95 36.54 -0.70 8.58
CA GLY A 95 36.38 0.47 9.45
C GLY A 95 36.89 1.77 8.85
N THR A 96 37.01 2.79 9.70
CA THR A 96 37.73 4.02 9.37
C THR A 96 39.22 3.71 9.26
N PRO A 97 39.86 3.94 8.10
CA PRO A 97 41.27 3.66 7.96
C PRO A 97 42.11 4.58 8.87
N PRO A 98 43.27 4.13 9.35
CA PRO A 98 44.19 5.01 10.08
C PRO A 98 44.63 6.16 9.16
N PHE A 99 44.92 7.32 9.75
CA PHE A 99 45.32 8.54 9.03
C PHE A 99 44.26 9.13 8.09
N ALA A 100 42.97 8.83 8.32
CA ALA A 100 41.87 9.34 7.51
C ALA A 100 41.59 10.86 7.66
N GLY A 101 42.14 11.52 8.67
CA GLY A 101 41.98 12.96 8.87
C GLY A 101 42.30 13.42 10.30
N LEU A 102 41.89 14.66 10.62
CA LEU A 102 42.22 15.36 11.87
C LEU A 102 41.03 15.52 12.83
N SER A 103 39.85 14.96 12.49
CA SER A 103 38.74 14.94 13.44
C SER A 103 39.08 14.06 14.66
N GLN A 104 38.40 14.30 15.79
CA GLN A 104 38.63 13.56 17.03
C GLN A 104 38.51 12.05 16.83
N ASP A 105 37.46 11.59 16.14
CA ASP A 105 37.21 10.17 15.91
C ASP A 105 38.27 9.52 15.00
N GLN A 106 38.70 10.23 13.95
CA GLN A 106 39.75 9.76 13.04
C GLN A 106 41.13 9.68 13.73
N LEU A 107 41.44 10.64 14.60
CA LEU A 107 42.66 10.63 15.39
C LEU A 107 42.63 9.48 16.42
N GLN A 108 41.51 9.26 17.09
CA GLN A 108 41.34 8.14 18.02
C GLN A 108 41.50 6.78 17.32
N ALA A 109 40.94 6.62 16.11
CA ALA A 109 41.12 5.42 15.30
C ALA A 109 42.60 5.20 14.96
N THR A 110 43.31 6.26 14.56
CA THR A 110 44.74 6.22 14.23
C THR A 110 45.59 5.83 15.45
N TYR A 111 45.36 6.44 16.61
CA TYR A 111 46.11 6.13 17.83
C TYR A 111 45.85 4.71 18.33
N SER A 112 44.60 4.25 18.26
CA SER A 112 44.24 2.88 18.61
C SER A 112 44.93 1.86 17.70
N TRP A 113 45.00 2.16 16.40
CA TRP A 113 45.67 1.32 15.41
C TRP A 113 47.20 1.28 15.63
N LEU A 114 47.84 2.43 15.89
CA LEU A 114 49.26 2.50 16.23
C LEU A 114 49.58 1.75 17.53
N GLY A 115 48.73 1.88 18.56
CA GLY A 115 48.84 1.12 19.80
C GLY A 115 48.77 -0.39 19.56
N ALA A 116 47.83 -0.84 18.74
CA ALA A 116 47.71 -2.24 18.36
C ALA A 116 48.95 -2.75 17.61
N LEU A 117 49.54 -1.95 16.71
CA LEU A 117 50.80 -2.29 16.04
C LEU A 117 51.96 -2.49 17.01
N VAL A 118 52.10 -1.64 18.03
CA VAL A 118 53.14 -1.80 19.05
C VAL A 118 52.96 -3.12 19.81
N VAL A 119 51.72 -3.48 20.15
CA VAL A 119 51.41 -4.76 20.80
C VAL A 119 51.71 -5.95 19.87
N VAL A 120 51.39 -5.86 18.58
CA VAL A 120 51.75 -6.87 17.57
C VAL A 120 53.27 -7.05 17.49
N ALA A 121 54.02 -5.95 17.37
CA ALA A 121 55.48 -6.00 17.29
C ALA A 121 56.10 -6.57 18.58
N GLY A 122 55.63 -6.12 19.75
CA GLY A 122 56.10 -6.58 21.06
C GLY A 122 55.79 -8.05 21.32
N SER A 123 54.58 -8.52 21.00
CA SER A 123 54.21 -9.92 21.14
C SER A 123 54.98 -10.81 20.16
N LEU A 124 55.22 -10.38 18.92
CA LEU A 124 56.03 -11.10 17.95
C LEU A 124 57.50 -11.21 18.42
N ALA A 125 58.06 -10.12 18.94
CA ALA A 125 59.42 -10.12 19.51
C ALA A 125 59.53 -11.04 20.73
N ALA A 126 58.52 -11.04 21.61
CA ALA A 126 58.46 -11.94 22.76
C ALA A 126 58.35 -13.42 22.35
N VAL A 127 57.51 -13.73 21.35
CA VAL A 127 57.45 -15.08 20.76
C VAL A 127 58.80 -15.45 20.18
N PHE A 128 59.46 -14.53 19.48
CA PHE A 128 60.78 -14.77 18.88
C PHE A 128 61.86 -15.04 19.93
N TYR A 129 61.81 -14.38 21.08
CA TYR A 129 62.73 -14.62 22.18
C TYR A 129 62.46 -15.98 22.85
N VAL A 130 61.21 -16.27 23.19
CA VAL A 130 60.85 -17.52 23.88
C VAL A 130 61.03 -18.75 22.97
N ARG A 131 60.99 -18.57 21.63
CA ARG A 131 61.17 -19.66 20.66
C ARG A 131 62.46 -20.44 20.85
N GLU A 132 63.53 -19.82 21.35
CA GLU A 132 64.84 -20.48 21.50
C GLU A 132 64.75 -21.60 22.54
N SER A 133 63.91 -21.41 23.56
CA SER A 133 63.68 -22.41 24.62
C SER A 133 62.66 -23.49 24.27
N VAL A 134 61.73 -23.21 23.35
CA VAL A 134 60.57 -24.08 23.06
C VAL A 134 60.66 -24.77 21.68
N GLY A 135 61.31 -24.10 20.72
CA GLY A 135 61.54 -24.53 19.34
C GLY A 135 60.43 -24.15 18.36
N TRP A 136 60.81 -23.72 17.15
CA TRP A 136 59.90 -23.27 16.08
C TRP A 136 58.82 -24.28 15.67
N LYS A 137 59.11 -25.57 15.73
CA LYS A 137 58.11 -26.62 15.44
C LYS A 137 56.95 -26.56 16.43
N HIS A 138 57.24 -26.30 17.71
CA HIS A 138 56.22 -26.24 18.75
C HIS A 138 55.46 -24.91 18.71
N VAL A 139 56.12 -23.79 18.42
CA VAL A 139 55.45 -22.49 18.20
C VAL A 139 54.39 -22.59 17.11
N ARG A 140 54.69 -23.22 15.96
CA ARG A 140 53.71 -23.43 14.87
C ARG A 140 52.53 -24.33 15.28
N GLN A 141 52.80 -25.36 16.09
CA GLN A 141 51.72 -26.22 16.62
C GLN A 141 50.81 -25.43 17.56
N LEU A 142 51.38 -24.62 18.45
CA LEU A 142 50.61 -23.77 19.37
C LEU A 142 49.84 -22.69 18.62
N LEU A 143 50.40 -22.08 17.57
CA LEU A 143 49.67 -21.15 16.71
C LEU A 143 48.42 -21.80 16.10
N ALA A 144 48.56 -23.01 15.55
CA ALA A 144 47.42 -23.75 15.02
C ALA A 144 46.38 -24.08 16.11
N VAL A 145 46.81 -24.42 17.33
CA VAL A 145 45.88 -24.63 18.46
C VAL A 145 45.15 -23.35 18.85
N VAL A 146 45.85 -22.21 18.91
CA VAL A 146 45.23 -20.93 19.24
C VAL A 146 44.24 -20.53 18.15
N VAL A 147 44.60 -20.64 16.87
CA VAL A 147 43.68 -20.37 15.76
C VAL A 147 42.44 -21.25 15.84
N PHE A 148 42.61 -22.56 16.05
CA PHE A 148 41.48 -23.48 16.24
C PHE A 148 40.62 -23.12 17.45
N GLY A 149 41.24 -22.79 18.59
CA GLY A 149 40.55 -22.41 19.81
C GLY A 149 39.73 -21.13 19.64
N LEU A 150 40.32 -20.09 19.06
CA LEU A 150 39.61 -18.83 18.77
C LEU A 150 38.44 -19.04 17.82
N LEU A 151 38.65 -19.77 16.71
CA LEU A 151 37.58 -20.09 15.78
C LEU A 151 36.48 -20.94 16.44
N SER A 152 36.84 -21.90 17.31
CA SER A 152 35.88 -22.72 18.04
C SER A 152 35.03 -21.88 19.00
N VAL A 153 35.62 -20.91 19.70
CA VAL A 153 34.87 -19.96 20.55
C VAL A 153 33.91 -19.12 19.72
N ILE A 154 34.36 -18.60 18.57
CA ILE A 154 33.51 -17.84 17.65
C ILE A 154 32.37 -18.72 17.12
N THR A 155 32.66 -19.94 16.68
CA THR A 155 31.65 -20.89 16.19
C THR A 155 30.64 -21.23 17.28
N PHE A 156 31.09 -21.52 18.51
CA PHE A 156 30.18 -21.78 19.63
C PHE A 156 29.29 -20.57 19.91
N ARG A 157 29.86 -19.37 19.92
CA ARG A 157 29.14 -18.11 20.13
C ARG A 157 28.09 -17.85 19.05
N SER A 158 28.44 -18.02 17.77
CA SER A 158 27.50 -17.88 16.66
C SER A 158 26.41 -18.96 16.69
N ALA A 159 26.76 -20.21 17.00
CA ALA A 159 25.80 -21.30 17.14
C ALA A 159 24.83 -21.07 18.31
N TRP A 160 25.33 -20.56 19.43
CA TRP A 160 24.51 -20.19 20.58
C TRP A 160 23.48 -19.12 20.19
N LEU A 161 23.92 -18.05 19.54
CA LEU A 161 23.04 -16.98 19.07
C LEU A 161 22.03 -17.43 18.02
N ALA A 162 22.44 -18.31 17.11
CA ALA A 162 21.53 -18.87 16.12
C ALA A 162 20.52 -19.86 16.72
N SER A 163 20.82 -20.48 17.86
CA SER A 163 19.96 -21.51 18.44
C SER A 163 18.77 -20.90 19.18
N PHE A 164 18.96 -19.84 19.97
CA PHE A 164 17.89 -19.22 20.74
C PHE A 164 18.27 -17.79 21.19
N VAL A 165 17.58 -16.76 20.68
CA VAL A 165 17.23 -15.60 21.52
C VAL A 165 15.79 -15.12 21.29
N ASN A 166 15.24 -14.89 20.09
CA ASN A 166 13.80 -14.61 19.91
C ASN A 166 13.27 -15.03 18.52
N TYR A 167 12.75 -16.26 18.38
CA TYR A 167 12.43 -16.87 17.07
C TYR A 167 11.39 -16.12 16.21
N ASP A 168 10.59 -15.23 16.81
CA ASP A 168 9.56 -14.46 16.10
C ASP A 168 10.09 -13.14 15.48
N TYR A 169 11.35 -12.76 15.69
CA TYR A 169 11.90 -11.48 15.24
C TYR A 169 12.77 -11.61 13.99
N ALA A 170 12.61 -10.67 13.06
CA ALA A 170 13.28 -10.67 11.76
C ALA A 170 14.82 -10.62 11.80
N THR A 171 15.40 -10.14 12.90
CA THR A 171 16.86 -10.00 13.06
C THR A 171 17.58 -11.31 13.40
N GLU A 172 16.84 -12.40 13.65
CA GLU A 172 17.44 -13.71 13.91
C GLU A 172 18.06 -14.36 12.67
N PHE A 173 19.21 -15.03 12.83
CA PHE A 173 19.93 -15.64 11.70
C PHE A 173 19.16 -16.76 10.98
N LEU A 174 18.24 -17.41 11.69
CA LEU A 174 17.43 -18.50 11.15
C LEU A 174 16.02 -18.05 10.75
N VAL A 175 15.79 -16.75 10.58
CA VAL A 175 14.54 -16.23 10.01
C VAL A 175 14.45 -16.68 8.55
N TYR A 176 13.58 -17.65 8.33
CA TYR A 176 12.93 -17.89 7.06
C TYR A 176 11.63 -17.08 7.03
N ALA A 177 10.85 -17.12 5.94
CA ALA A 177 9.50 -16.55 5.94
C ALA A 177 8.73 -17.06 7.18
N HIS A 178 8.48 -16.20 8.16
CA HIS A 178 8.00 -16.61 9.48
C HIS A 178 7.00 -15.62 10.05
N ALA A 179 6.05 -16.15 10.81
CA ALA A 179 5.03 -15.36 11.49
C ALA A 179 5.69 -14.43 12.51
N ALA A 180 5.32 -13.16 12.45
CA ALA A 180 5.73 -12.18 13.43
C ALA A 180 5.01 -12.40 14.77
N PRO A 181 5.47 -11.78 15.88
CA PRO A 181 4.80 -11.87 17.18
C PRO A 181 3.34 -11.38 17.10
N GLY A 182 3.06 -10.43 16.19
CA GLY A 182 1.72 -9.88 15.96
C GLY A 182 0.66 -10.94 15.73
N VAL A 183 0.98 -12.03 15.02
CA VAL A 183 0.03 -13.13 14.80
C VAL A 183 -0.42 -13.76 16.12
N LYS A 184 0.51 -13.94 17.07
CA LYS A 184 0.18 -14.51 18.38
C LYS A 184 -0.58 -13.52 19.25
N TRP A 185 -0.18 -12.25 19.24
CA TRP A 185 -0.89 -11.21 19.97
C TRP A 185 -2.35 -11.11 19.53
N VAL A 186 -2.61 -11.05 18.23
CA VAL A 186 -3.98 -11.03 17.70
C VAL A 186 -4.74 -12.31 18.05
N LEU A 187 -4.10 -13.49 18.02
CA LEU A 187 -4.75 -14.74 18.43
C LEU A 187 -5.12 -14.75 19.92
N ASP A 188 -4.20 -14.30 20.78
CA ASP A 188 -4.41 -14.20 22.23
C ASP A 188 -5.55 -13.21 22.53
N ASP A 189 -5.58 -12.06 21.83
CA ASP A 189 -6.64 -11.06 21.95
C ASP A 189 -8.00 -11.60 21.49
N ILE A 190 -8.05 -12.29 20.34
CA ILE A 190 -9.28 -12.92 19.83
C ILE A 190 -9.80 -14.00 20.79
N GLU A 191 -8.90 -14.83 21.33
CA GLU A 191 -9.28 -15.86 22.31
C GLU A 191 -9.83 -15.25 23.59
N GLU A 192 -9.18 -14.20 24.12
CA GLU A 192 -9.67 -13.46 25.28
C GLU A 192 -11.05 -12.84 25.03
N LEU A 193 -11.22 -12.16 23.89
CA LEU A 193 -12.49 -11.57 23.48
C LEU A 193 -13.59 -12.63 23.40
N SER A 194 -13.31 -13.76 22.75
CA SER A 194 -14.28 -14.84 22.56
C SER A 194 -14.72 -15.42 23.89
N LEU A 195 -13.78 -15.79 24.77
CA LEU A 195 -14.08 -16.42 26.06
C LEU A 195 -14.83 -15.50 27.03
N ARG A 196 -14.68 -14.17 26.89
CA ARG A 196 -15.31 -13.20 27.79
C ARG A 196 -16.67 -12.69 27.27
N THR A 197 -16.89 -12.69 25.97
CA THR A 197 -18.11 -12.13 25.36
C THR A 197 -19.07 -13.17 24.81
N THR A 198 -18.59 -14.40 24.60
CA THR A 198 -19.38 -15.51 24.04
C THR A 198 -19.26 -16.77 24.89
N ASP A 199 -20.09 -17.78 24.61
CA ASP A 199 -19.98 -19.10 25.25
C ASP A 199 -18.92 -19.95 24.53
N GLY A 200 -17.65 -19.68 24.84
CA GLY A 200 -16.51 -20.39 24.24
C GLY A 200 -15.93 -19.68 23.01
N TYR A 201 -15.88 -20.37 21.87
CA TYR A 201 -15.20 -19.91 20.64
C TYR A 201 -16.19 -19.40 19.56
N ASP A 202 -17.26 -18.72 19.96
CA ASP A 202 -18.35 -18.27 19.08
C ASP A 202 -18.27 -16.79 18.67
N LEU A 203 -17.12 -16.14 18.91
CA LEU A 203 -16.88 -14.77 18.46
C LEU A 203 -17.00 -14.66 16.94
N ALA A 204 -17.76 -13.68 16.46
CA ALA A 204 -17.88 -13.37 15.03
C ALA A 204 -16.57 -12.76 14.50
N ILE A 205 -15.82 -13.53 13.72
CA ILE A 205 -14.51 -13.14 13.17
C ILE A 205 -14.60 -13.08 11.64
N ALA A 206 -14.13 -11.99 11.04
CA ALA A 206 -13.95 -11.89 9.59
C ALA A 206 -12.47 -11.76 9.23
N TYR A 207 -12.02 -12.43 8.16
CA TYR A 207 -10.63 -12.33 7.68
C TYR A 207 -10.48 -12.50 6.17
N ASP A 208 -9.48 -11.86 5.57
CA ASP A 208 -9.23 -11.84 4.12
C ASP A 208 -8.21 -12.89 3.63
N ASN A 209 -7.95 -12.91 2.32
CA ASN A 209 -6.95 -13.79 1.69
C ASN A 209 -5.50 -13.44 2.06
N GLU A 210 -5.18 -12.17 2.29
CA GLU A 210 -3.83 -11.70 2.63
C GLU A 210 -3.37 -12.20 4.00
N VAL A 211 -4.30 -12.31 4.95
CA VAL A 211 -4.00 -12.85 6.29
C VAL A 211 -4.37 -14.33 6.43
N SER A 212 -4.93 -14.95 5.38
CA SER A 212 -5.45 -16.33 5.42
C SER A 212 -4.47 -17.35 6.01
N TRP A 213 -3.17 -17.23 5.73
CA TRP A 213 -2.14 -17.98 6.42
C TRP A 213 -1.40 -17.10 7.46
N PRO A 214 -1.35 -17.50 8.75
CA PRO A 214 -1.76 -18.80 9.31
C PRO A 214 -3.17 -18.83 9.94
N TYR A 215 -3.97 -17.75 9.84
CA TYR A 215 -5.25 -17.66 10.57
C TYR A 215 -6.27 -18.74 10.20
N SER A 216 -6.33 -19.19 8.94
CA SER A 216 -7.18 -20.32 8.52
C SER A 216 -6.94 -21.60 9.34
N TRP A 217 -5.71 -21.84 9.79
CA TRP A 217 -5.41 -22.97 10.68
C TRP A 217 -5.92 -22.69 12.09
N TYR A 218 -5.62 -21.52 12.66
CA TYR A 218 -5.97 -21.20 14.04
C TYR A 218 -7.48 -21.00 14.26
N PHE A 219 -8.17 -20.43 13.28
CA PHE A 219 -9.61 -20.18 13.31
C PHE A 219 -10.46 -21.45 13.14
N ARG A 220 -9.86 -22.63 12.86
CA ARG A 220 -10.59 -23.91 12.74
C ARG A 220 -11.38 -24.32 13.99
N ASN A 221 -11.04 -23.77 15.15
CA ASN A 221 -11.69 -24.06 16.43
C ASN A 221 -12.84 -23.09 16.75
N TYR A 222 -12.98 -22.00 15.98
CA TYR A 222 -14.02 -21.00 16.15
C TYR A 222 -15.25 -21.36 15.32
N THR A 223 -16.44 -21.12 15.85
CA THR A 223 -17.71 -21.53 15.23
C THR A 223 -18.30 -20.48 14.29
N ASN A 224 -17.93 -19.21 14.47
CA ASN A 224 -18.48 -18.08 13.73
C ASN A 224 -17.38 -17.30 13.00
N VAL A 225 -16.83 -17.89 11.93
CA VAL A 225 -15.73 -17.30 11.16
C VAL A 225 -16.14 -17.12 9.70
N THR A 226 -16.00 -15.91 9.20
CA THR A 226 -16.29 -15.52 7.82
C THR A 226 -14.98 -15.24 7.08
N TYR A 227 -14.72 -16.03 6.04
CA TYR A 227 -13.63 -15.75 5.10
C TYR A 227 -14.15 -14.83 3.99
N VAL A 228 -13.63 -13.59 3.92
CA VAL A 228 -14.12 -12.58 2.96
C VAL A 228 -13.38 -12.59 1.61
N GLY A 229 -12.25 -13.29 1.52
CA GLY A 229 -11.45 -13.37 0.30
C GLY A 229 -10.93 -12.00 -0.16
N GLU A 230 -10.82 -11.82 -1.48
CA GLU A 230 -10.26 -10.60 -2.12
C GLU A 230 -11.24 -9.42 -2.16
N ASN A 231 -12.54 -9.64 -1.88
CA ASN A 231 -13.58 -8.61 -2.04
C ASN A 231 -14.46 -8.52 -0.79
N PRO A 232 -14.01 -7.80 0.25
CA PRO A 232 -14.82 -7.56 1.44
C PRO A 232 -16.08 -6.75 1.10
N THR A 233 -17.23 -7.15 1.64
CA THR A 233 -18.53 -6.46 1.43
C THR A 233 -19.14 -6.06 2.76
N VAL A 234 -20.08 -5.10 2.73
CA VAL A 234 -20.82 -4.67 3.93
C VAL A 234 -21.52 -5.85 4.60
N GLN A 235 -22.23 -6.68 3.83
CA GLN A 235 -22.94 -7.86 4.34
C GLN A 235 -22.02 -8.84 5.08
N ASN A 236 -20.79 -9.02 4.61
CA ASN A 236 -19.85 -9.97 5.20
C ASN A 236 -19.16 -9.42 6.47
N LEU A 237 -19.14 -8.09 6.66
CA LEU A 237 -18.44 -7.43 7.75
C LEU A 237 -19.37 -6.78 8.79
N GLN A 238 -20.64 -6.56 8.47
CA GLN A 238 -21.58 -5.80 9.32
C GLN A 238 -21.75 -6.41 10.72
N ASP A 239 -21.74 -7.74 10.81
CA ASP A 239 -22.00 -8.52 12.04
C ASP A 239 -20.70 -8.99 12.71
N ALA A 240 -19.54 -8.72 12.12
CA ALA A 240 -18.27 -9.08 12.72
C ALA A 240 -18.09 -8.36 14.07
N VAL A 241 -17.36 -8.99 14.98
CA VAL A 241 -16.84 -8.36 16.20
C VAL A 241 -15.35 -8.07 16.02
N VAL A 242 -14.67 -8.99 15.34
CA VAL A 242 -13.26 -8.88 14.97
C VAL A 242 -13.13 -8.93 13.46
N VAL A 243 -12.30 -8.05 12.89
CA VAL A 243 -11.90 -8.11 11.48
C VAL A 243 -10.38 -8.09 11.38
N VAL A 244 -9.78 -9.02 10.63
CA VAL A 244 -8.33 -9.09 10.40
C VAL A 244 -8.06 -9.07 8.90
N VAL A 245 -7.39 -8.02 8.41
CA VAL A 245 -7.17 -7.82 6.97
C VAL A 245 -5.74 -7.41 6.66
N GLY A 246 -5.26 -7.73 5.46
CA GLY A 246 -3.95 -7.32 4.99
C GLY A 246 -3.93 -5.88 4.53
N ALA A 247 -2.73 -5.33 4.35
CA ALA A 247 -2.55 -3.95 3.88
C ALA A 247 -3.21 -3.67 2.51
N ALA A 248 -3.32 -4.69 1.65
CA ALA A 248 -3.91 -4.54 0.31
C ALA A 248 -5.42 -4.24 0.33
N HIS A 249 -6.16 -4.67 1.36
CA HIS A 249 -7.61 -4.47 1.45
C HIS A 249 -8.03 -3.41 2.48
N LEU A 250 -7.06 -2.70 3.07
CA LEU A 250 -7.33 -1.64 4.05
C LEU A 250 -8.32 -0.61 3.52
N GLY A 251 -8.11 -0.12 2.28
CA GLY A 251 -8.97 0.88 1.65
C GLY A 251 -10.41 0.43 1.38
N ALA A 252 -10.66 -0.88 1.28
CA ALA A 252 -12.02 -1.41 1.10
C ALA A 252 -12.71 -1.70 2.45
N VAL A 253 -11.95 -2.04 3.50
CA VAL A 253 -12.47 -2.49 4.79
C VAL A 253 -12.70 -1.33 5.75
N GLU A 254 -11.75 -0.40 5.83
CA GLU A 254 -11.84 0.75 6.73
C GLU A 254 -13.11 1.60 6.52
N PRO A 255 -13.60 1.84 5.28
CA PRO A 255 -14.89 2.49 5.04
C PRO A 255 -16.12 1.75 5.51
N ILE A 256 -16.05 0.44 5.71
CA ILE A 256 -17.18 -0.39 6.16
C ILE A 256 -17.22 -0.47 7.69
N LEU A 257 -16.04 -0.50 8.32
CA LEU A 257 -15.89 -0.61 9.77
C LEU A 257 -16.04 0.75 10.46
N GLU A 258 -15.44 1.80 9.89
CA GLU A 258 -15.48 3.18 10.38
C GLU A 258 -15.16 3.31 11.88
N ASP A 259 -15.74 4.31 12.56
CA ASP A 259 -15.56 4.57 13.99
C ASP A 259 -16.18 3.48 14.88
N ARG A 260 -16.90 2.49 14.35
CA ARG A 260 -17.42 1.39 15.17
C ARG A 260 -16.32 0.47 15.68
N TYR A 261 -15.11 0.55 15.12
CA TYR A 261 -13.98 -0.31 15.47
C TYR A 261 -12.77 0.49 15.94
N VAL A 262 -11.92 -0.20 16.69
CA VAL A 262 -10.57 0.24 17.04
C VAL A 262 -9.60 -0.56 16.19
N ARG A 263 -8.65 0.12 15.52
CA ARG A 263 -7.61 -0.52 14.72
C ARG A 263 -6.31 -0.69 15.50
N TYR A 264 -5.70 -1.85 15.33
CA TYR A 264 -4.37 -2.19 15.81
C TYR A 264 -3.53 -2.67 14.64
N ASP A 265 -2.39 -2.02 14.43
CA ASP A 265 -1.50 -2.31 13.31
C ASP A 265 -0.39 -3.25 13.78
N HIS A 266 -0.26 -4.38 13.09
CA HIS A 266 0.72 -5.39 13.41
C HIS A 266 1.42 -5.88 12.15
N ILE A 267 2.62 -6.41 12.32
CA ILE A 267 3.27 -7.15 11.25
C ILE A 267 2.83 -8.61 11.36
N ARG A 268 2.44 -9.19 10.23
CA ARG A 268 2.00 -10.59 10.10
C ARG A 268 3.17 -11.50 9.81
N LEU A 269 3.99 -11.13 8.84
CA LEU A 269 5.07 -11.98 8.31
C LEU A 269 6.34 -11.16 8.10
N TRP A 270 7.49 -11.73 8.45
CA TRP A 270 8.79 -11.18 8.10
C TRP A 270 9.45 -12.03 7.03
N TRP A 271 10.17 -11.36 6.13
CA TRP A 271 11.10 -11.99 5.22
C TRP A 271 12.54 -11.70 5.64
N PRO A 272 13.51 -12.62 5.43
CA PRO A 272 14.92 -12.29 5.63
C PRO A 272 15.31 -11.14 4.70
N MET A 273 16.26 -10.31 5.13
CA MET A 273 16.80 -9.23 4.28
C MET A 273 17.23 -9.81 2.91
N GLN A 274 16.67 -9.27 1.82
CA GLN A 274 16.82 -9.83 0.48
C GLN A 274 17.79 -9.04 -0.41
N ASP A 275 18.58 -8.11 0.14
CA ASP A 275 19.47 -7.27 -0.67
C ASP A 275 20.55 -8.08 -1.39
N TYR A 276 20.82 -9.31 -0.95
CA TYR A 276 21.69 -10.24 -1.66
C TYR A 276 21.07 -10.81 -2.95
N PHE A 277 19.78 -10.59 -3.22
CA PHE A 277 19.19 -10.92 -4.51
C PHE A 277 19.78 -10.03 -5.60
N TYR A 278 19.85 -10.57 -6.82
CA TYR A 278 20.35 -9.86 -7.99
C TYR A 278 21.76 -9.26 -7.79
N LEU A 279 22.68 -10.03 -7.19
CA LEU A 279 24.08 -9.63 -7.13
C LEU A 279 24.68 -9.54 -8.54
N THR A 280 25.10 -8.33 -8.92
CA THR A 280 25.80 -8.07 -10.17
C THR A 280 27.31 -7.94 -9.91
N PRO A 281 28.17 -8.15 -10.92
CA PRO A 281 29.61 -7.90 -10.80
C PRO A 281 29.92 -6.50 -10.25
N ASP A 282 29.16 -5.49 -10.66
CA ASP A 282 29.36 -4.11 -10.21
C ASP A 282 29.07 -3.94 -8.72
N ARG A 283 28.00 -4.56 -8.20
CA ARG A 283 27.69 -4.53 -6.76
C ARG A 283 28.77 -5.23 -5.94
N VAL A 284 29.32 -6.33 -6.45
CA VAL A 284 30.43 -7.05 -5.82
C VAL A 284 31.72 -6.21 -5.86
N ASN A 285 32.03 -5.62 -7.00
CA ASN A 285 33.20 -4.75 -7.16
C ASN A 285 33.10 -3.51 -6.26
N ASN A 286 31.92 -2.89 -6.16
CA ASN A 286 31.66 -1.79 -5.24
C ASN A 286 31.84 -2.22 -3.78
N LEU A 287 31.32 -3.39 -3.39
CA LEU A 287 31.54 -3.93 -2.05
C LEU A 287 33.03 -4.19 -1.76
N LEU A 288 33.83 -4.52 -2.77
CA LEU A 288 35.28 -4.77 -2.66
C LEU A 288 36.14 -3.53 -2.95
N ASP A 289 35.55 -2.35 -3.03
CA ASP A 289 36.28 -1.09 -3.15
C ASP A 289 36.83 -0.66 -1.77
N PHE A 290 38.15 -0.71 -1.62
CA PHE A 290 38.86 -0.29 -0.41
C PHE A 290 39.43 1.13 -0.52
N SER A 291 39.07 1.88 -1.57
CA SER A 291 39.54 3.25 -1.74
C SER A 291 38.87 4.20 -0.73
N ALA A 292 39.61 5.22 -0.30
CA ALA A 292 39.06 6.28 0.56
C ALA A 292 38.01 7.15 -0.15
N ALA A 293 37.86 7.01 -1.48
CA ALA A 293 36.86 7.73 -2.27
C ALA A 293 35.45 7.14 -2.14
N ASN A 294 35.33 5.92 -1.59
CA ASN A 294 34.05 5.21 -1.46
C ASN A 294 33.81 4.78 0.01
N PRO A 295 33.46 5.74 0.89
CA PRO A 295 33.23 5.43 2.30
C PRO A 295 32.03 4.51 2.52
N THR A 296 31.03 4.56 1.63
CA THR A 296 29.84 3.70 1.67
C THR A 296 30.20 2.22 1.53
N ALA A 297 31.15 1.85 0.67
CA ALA A 297 31.62 0.47 0.55
C ALA A 297 32.20 -0.07 1.87
N ALA A 298 32.96 0.75 2.60
CA ALA A 298 33.48 0.39 3.93
C ALA A 298 32.34 0.22 4.95
N GLN A 299 31.35 1.12 4.94
CA GLN A 299 30.18 1.03 5.82
C GLN A 299 29.34 -0.22 5.52
N ILE A 300 29.13 -0.59 4.26
CA ILE A 300 28.42 -1.83 3.91
C ILE A 300 29.16 -3.05 4.47
N ARG A 301 30.50 -3.11 4.34
CA ARG A 301 31.30 -4.21 4.89
C ARG A 301 31.23 -4.26 6.42
N GLN A 302 31.26 -3.09 7.08
CA GLN A 302 31.08 -2.98 8.52
C GLN A 302 29.69 -3.49 8.92
N GLY A 303 28.64 -3.02 8.25
CA GLY A 303 27.27 -3.46 8.48
C GLY A 303 27.09 -4.96 8.30
N ILE A 304 27.68 -5.58 7.26
CA ILE A 304 27.65 -7.05 7.11
C ILE A 304 28.32 -7.75 8.31
N PHE A 305 29.46 -7.21 8.77
CA PHE A 305 30.12 -7.73 9.96
C PHE A 305 29.29 -7.54 11.22
N ASP A 306 28.64 -6.40 11.41
CA ASP A 306 27.80 -6.07 12.56
C ASP A 306 26.50 -6.89 12.59
N ILE A 307 25.96 -7.23 11.42
CA ILE A 307 24.88 -8.21 11.30
C ILE A 307 25.37 -9.58 11.78
N TRP A 308 26.49 -10.08 11.25
CA TRP A 308 27.04 -11.38 11.67
C TRP A 308 27.49 -11.40 13.14
N TRP A 309 28.03 -10.28 13.62
CA TRP A 309 28.61 -10.17 14.95
C TRP A 309 27.54 -9.85 15.99
N SER A 310 26.57 -9.00 15.77
CA SER A 310 25.61 -8.57 16.80
C SER A 310 24.15 -8.62 16.37
N ARG A 311 23.85 -9.01 15.12
CA ARG A 311 22.52 -8.85 14.49
C ARG A 311 22.11 -7.38 14.43
N ASP A 312 23.10 -6.49 14.36
CA ASP A 312 22.89 -5.05 14.27
C ASP A 312 22.88 -4.65 12.80
N TYR A 313 21.71 -4.16 12.35
CA TYR A 313 21.50 -3.71 10.98
C TYR A 313 21.69 -2.20 10.82
N GLY A 314 21.94 -1.43 11.89
CA GLY A 314 21.97 0.04 11.83
C GLY A 314 22.98 0.57 10.83
N THR A 315 24.24 0.13 10.92
CA THR A 315 25.29 0.56 9.99
C THR A 315 25.02 0.11 8.54
N TYR A 316 24.40 -1.06 8.35
CA TYR A 316 24.02 -1.52 7.02
C TYR A 316 22.84 -0.70 6.45
N GLY A 317 21.86 -0.37 7.29
CA GLY A 317 20.71 0.47 6.96
C GLY A 317 21.12 1.87 6.55
N ASP A 318 22.01 2.51 7.32
CA ASP A 318 22.57 3.83 7.00
C ASP A 318 23.29 3.82 5.63
N ALA A 319 24.08 2.76 5.36
CA ALA A 319 24.84 2.65 4.13
C ALA A 319 23.97 2.33 2.90
N THR A 320 22.79 1.75 3.10
CA THR A 320 21.86 1.34 2.02
C THR A 320 20.61 2.22 1.95
N ASN A 321 20.50 3.23 2.81
CA ASN A 321 19.33 4.09 2.98
C ASN A 321 18.03 3.30 3.22
N LYS A 322 18.09 2.33 4.14
CA LYS A 322 16.97 1.45 4.51
C LYS A 322 16.82 1.40 6.03
N ASN A 323 15.57 1.35 6.49
CA ASN A 323 15.28 1.12 7.90
C ASN A 323 15.11 -0.39 8.15
N PHE A 324 15.96 -0.97 9.00
CA PHE A 324 15.89 -2.37 9.43
C PHE A 324 15.49 -2.53 10.90
N ASP A 325 14.90 -1.49 11.50
CA ASP A 325 14.24 -1.62 12.78
C ASP A 325 13.13 -2.66 12.69
N VAL A 326 12.97 -3.42 13.77
CA VAL A 326 11.93 -4.45 13.85
C VAL A 326 10.56 -3.85 13.54
N THR A 327 10.24 -2.64 14.01
CA THR A 327 8.93 -2.02 13.77
C THR A 327 8.69 -1.63 12.31
N ASN A 328 9.76 -1.46 11.53
CA ASN A 328 9.72 -0.92 10.16
C ASN A 328 10.50 -1.80 9.19
N TRP A 329 10.55 -3.12 9.44
CA TRP A 329 11.34 -4.02 8.62
C TRP A 329 10.90 -3.93 7.15
N PRO A 330 11.84 -3.76 6.20
CA PRO A 330 11.51 -3.27 4.86
C PRO A 330 10.90 -4.37 3.96
N VAL A 331 11.02 -5.63 4.36
CA VAL A 331 10.44 -6.79 3.66
C VAL A 331 9.53 -7.54 4.63
N SER A 332 8.38 -6.92 4.93
CA SER A 332 7.37 -7.44 5.85
C SER A 332 5.97 -7.26 5.31
N ASP A 333 5.08 -8.19 5.69
CA ASP A 333 3.66 -8.11 5.37
C ASP A 333 2.92 -7.59 6.60
N LYS A 334 2.21 -6.48 6.46
CA LYS A 334 1.41 -5.89 7.54
C LYS A 334 0.00 -6.47 7.57
N MET A 335 -0.60 -6.48 8.76
CA MET A 335 -2.00 -6.79 8.98
C MET A 335 -2.64 -5.74 9.90
N HIS A 336 -3.93 -5.55 9.71
CA HIS A 336 -4.76 -4.61 10.46
C HIS A 336 -5.80 -5.43 11.21
N PHE A 337 -5.77 -5.32 12.55
CA PHE A 337 -6.67 -5.98 13.46
C PHE A 337 -7.68 -4.95 13.98
N TYR A 338 -8.96 -5.21 13.74
CA TYR A 338 -10.05 -4.35 14.14
C TYR A 338 -10.90 -5.06 15.19
N VAL A 339 -11.23 -4.33 16.27
CA VAL A 339 -12.15 -4.80 17.30
C VAL A 339 -13.26 -3.79 17.50
N ARG A 340 -14.51 -4.25 17.50
CA ARG A 340 -15.67 -3.37 17.67
C ARG A 340 -15.62 -2.67 19.03
N ARG A 341 -15.85 -1.36 19.05
CA ARG A 341 -15.64 -0.48 20.22
C ARG A 341 -16.48 -0.86 21.43
N ASP A 342 -17.73 -1.25 21.23
CA ASP A 342 -18.65 -1.72 22.28
C ASP A 342 -18.09 -2.95 23.01
N ILE A 343 -17.43 -3.84 22.28
CA ILE A 343 -16.79 -5.05 22.82
C ILE A 343 -15.42 -4.71 23.42
N ALA A 344 -14.59 -3.92 22.72
CA ALA A 344 -13.28 -3.50 23.21
C ALA A 344 -13.38 -2.75 24.55
N ALA A 345 -14.38 -1.89 24.72
CA ALA A 345 -14.61 -1.12 25.94
C ALA A 345 -14.99 -2.01 27.15
N GLN A 346 -15.64 -3.16 26.92
CA GLN A 346 -15.99 -4.10 28.00
C GLN A 346 -14.76 -4.85 28.54
N ILE A 347 -13.74 -5.03 27.70
CA ILE A 347 -12.63 -5.96 27.95
C ILE A 347 -11.32 -5.23 28.26
N TRP A 348 -11.04 -4.11 27.57
CA TRP A 348 -9.77 -3.37 27.65
C TRP A 348 -9.96 -1.88 28.03
N PRO A 349 -10.50 -1.57 29.23
CA PRO A 349 -10.87 -0.20 29.62
C PRO A 349 -9.70 0.80 29.77
N TYR A 350 -8.45 0.33 29.78
CA TYR A 350 -7.25 1.16 29.99
C TYR A 350 -6.18 1.02 28.88
N GLY A 351 -6.43 0.20 27.85
CA GLY A 351 -5.42 -0.19 26.85
C GLY A 351 -5.59 0.47 25.47
N VAL A 352 -6.72 1.13 25.22
CA VAL A 352 -6.98 1.92 24.02
C VAL A 352 -6.49 3.34 24.27
N GLY A 353 -5.34 3.71 23.71
CA GLY A 353 -4.65 4.99 23.96
C GLY A 353 -5.54 6.23 23.74
N ASP A 354 -5.23 7.29 24.52
CA ASP A 354 -5.87 8.62 24.59
C ASP A 354 -7.23 8.74 23.89
N GLY A 355 -8.22 8.08 24.47
CA GLY A 355 -9.62 8.33 24.21
C GLY A 355 -10.33 8.17 25.53
N THR A 356 -10.96 9.23 25.99
CA THR A 356 -12.01 9.18 27.01
C THR A 356 -12.76 7.86 26.93
N VAL A 357 -12.79 7.12 28.03
CA VAL A 357 -13.72 6.00 28.21
C VAL A 357 -15.07 6.54 27.77
N LEU A 358 -15.55 6.13 26.59
CA LEU A 358 -16.88 6.50 26.14
C LEU A 358 -17.79 6.07 27.28
N ASN A 359 -18.52 7.05 27.80
CA ASN A 359 -19.54 6.76 28.80
C ASN A 359 -20.42 5.68 28.14
N PRO A 360 -20.76 4.55 28.79
CA PRO A 360 -21.59 3.50 28.20
C PRO A 360 -23.01 3.97 27.79
N LEU A 361 -23.27 5.28 27.83
CA LEU A 361 -24.46 6.01 27.42
C LEU A 361 -24.24 6.95 26.23
N ASP A 362 -23.01 7.09 25.71
CA ASP A 362 -22.82 7.69 24.39
C ASP A 362 -23.26 6.63 23.39
N GLU A 363 -24.54 6.69 23.00
CA GLU A 363 -25.07 5.93 21.88
C GLU A 363 -24.10 6.12 20.72
N ILE A 364 -23.45 5.03 20.30
CA ILE A 364 -22.69 5.01 19.05
C ILE A 364 -23.70 5.42 17.99
N GLU A 365 -23.61 6.67 17.49
CA GLU A 365 -24.51 7.16 16.45
C GLU A 365 -24.40 6.18 15.27
N VAL A 366 -25.51 5.47 15.03
CA VAL A 366 -25.58 4.49 13.94
C VAL A 366 -25.42 5.27 12.65
N ASN A 367 -24.34 5.00 11.90
CA ASN A 367 -24.19 5.56 10.57
C ASN A 367 -25.33 5.04 9.68
N GLN A 368 -26.26 5.93 9.38
CA GLN A 368 -27.43 5.64 8.57
C GLN A 368 -27.06 5.20 7.16
N CYS A 369 -25.91 5.61 6.61
CA CYS A 369 -25.43 5.15 5.31
C CYS A 369 -25.31 3.62 5.26
N ASN A 370 -24.72 3.02 6.29
CA ASN A 370 -24.50 1.58 6.37
C ASN A 370 -25.76 0.85 6.87
N ALA A 371 -26.46 1.43 7.84
CA ALA A 371 -27.66 0.81 8.42
C ALA A 371 -28.83 0.75 7.42
N ASN A 372 -28.96 1.76 6.56
CA ASN A 372 -29.99 1.84 5.52
C ASN A 372 -29.40 1.56 4.13
N TRP A 373 -28.36 0.72 4.05
CA TRP A 373 -27.86 0.26 2.74
C TRP A 373 -28.94 -0.54 2.01
N GLN A 374 -29.11 -0.28 0.71
CA GLN A 374 -30.10 -0.95 -0.14
C GLN A 374 -29.44 -1.71 -1.28
N ASP A 375 -29.86 -2.96 -1.47
CA ASP A 375 -29.44 -3.78 -2.61
C ASP A 375 -30.23 -3.35 -3.87
N MET A 376 -29.68 -2.37 -4.59
CA MET A 376 -30.27 -1.82 -5.80
C MET A 376 -29.56 -2.36 -7.03
N SER A 377 -30.33 -2.83 -8.02
CA SER A 377 -29.82 -3.18 -9.34
C SER A 377 -30.20 -2.11 -10.37
N ALA A 378 -29.30 -1.81 -11.28
CA ALA A 378 -29.56 -0.91 -12.38
C ALA A 378 -30.70 -1.45 -13.26
N VAL A 379 -31.64 -0.57 -13.62
CA VAL A 379 -32.73 -0.88 -14.56
C VAL A 379 -32.27 -0.82 -16.01
N GLN A 380 -31.16 -0.14 -16.27
CA GLN A 380 -30.60 0.00 -17.61
C GLN A 380 -29.08 0.19 -17.55
N VAL A 381 -28.38 -0.29 -18.57
CA VAL A 381 -26.96 -0.09 -18.80
C VAL A 381 -26.78 0.70 -20.10
N LEU A 382 -26.00 1.77 -20.05
CA LEU A 382 -25.63 2.56 -21.23
C LEU A 382 -24.17 2.23 -21.58
N GLU A 383 -23.94 1.77 -22.80
CA GLU A 383 -22.63 1.38 -23.32
C GLU A 383 -22.45 1.86 -24.75
N ALA A 384 -21.24 2.29 -25.10
CA ALA A 384 -20.88 2.57 -26.47
C ALA A 384 -20.57 1.25 -27.23
N PRO A 385 -20.88 1.13 -28.54
CA PRO A 385 -20.63 -0.09 -29.31
C PRO A 385 -19.16 -0.54 -29.35
N ASP A 386 -18.22 0.39 -29.22
CA ASP A 386 -16.79 0.15 -29.14
C ASP A 386 -16.24 0.14 -27.70
N GLY A 387 -17.13 0.22 -26.70
CA GLY A 387 -16.83 0.32 -25.27
C GLY A 387 -16.40 1.72 -24.86
N MET A 388 -16.58 2.08 -23.58
CA MET A 388 -16.05 3.33 -23.02
C MET A 388 -14.74 3.09 -22.27
N THR A 389 -13.73 3.91 -22.52
CA THR A 389 -12.40 3.76 -21.90
C THR A 389 -12.24 4.72 -20.72
N ASN A 390 -12.37 4.18 -19.51
CA ASN A 390 -12.25 4.94 -18.26
C ASN A 390 -13.22 6.14 -18.20
N PRO A 391 -14.54 5.94 -18.39
CA PRO A 391 -15.51 7.01 -18.25
C PRO A 391 -15.49 7.56 -16.82
N ILE A 392 -15.61 8.87 -16.65
CA ILE A 392 -15.59 9.53 -15.34
C ILE A 392 -16.84 10.40 -15.17
N GLY A 393 -16.84 11.61 -15.73
CA GLY A 393 -17.93 12.57 -15.53
C GLY A 393 -19.12 12.28 -16.43
N ILE A 394 -20.30 12.69 -15.95
CA ILE A 394 -21.59 12.53 -16.63
C ILE A 394 -22.41 13.80 -16.44
N SER A 395 -23.10 14.24 -17.49
CA SER A 395 -24.07 15.34 -17.42
C SER A 395 -25.28 15.01 -18.27
N ILE A 396 -26.46 15.41 -17.80
CA ILE A 396 -27.73 15.25 -18.52
C ILE A 396 -28.13 16.64 -19.03
N ALA A 397 -28.41 16.75 -20.33
CA ALA A 397 -28.86 17.96 -20.97
C ALA A 397 -30.36 18.19 -20.71
N PRO A 398 -30.87 19.43 -20.84
CA PRO A 398 -32.29 19.72 -20.68
C PRO A 398 -33.22 18.98 -21.65
N ASP A 399 -32.72 18.48 -22.78
CA ASP A 399 -33.48 17.65 -23.73
C ASP A 399 -33.43 16.14 -23.40
N GLY A 400 -32.74 15.78 -22.31
CA GLY A 400 -32.54 14.41 -21.84
C GLY A 400 -31.32 13.72 -22.45
N THR A 401 -30.53 14.38 -23.29
CA THR A 401 -29.28 13.80 -23.85
C THR A 401 -28.25 13.62 -22.73
N ILE A 402 -27.65 12.45 -22.64
CA ILE A 402 -26.68 12.08 -21.61
C ILE A 402 -25.28 12.10 -22.23
N TYR A 403 -24.39 12.88 -21.65
CA TYR A 403 -22.99 12.96 -22.09
C TYR A 403 -22.05 12.40 -21.03
N VAL A 404 -21.07 11.62 -21.47
CA VAL A 404 -20.11 10.93 -20.60
C VAL A 404 -18.69 11.27 -21.06
N ALA A 405 -17.86 11.78 -20.15
CA ALA A 405 -16.45 12.06 -20.43
C ALA A 405 -15.59 10.82 -20.24
N GLU A 406 -14.83 10.44 -21.28
CA GLU A 406 -13.92 9.30 -21.26
C GLU A 406 -12.48 9.75 -21.06
N GLU A 407 -11.94 9.51 -19.87
CA GLU A 407 -10.61 10.01 -19.51
C GLU A 407 -9.54 9.40 -20.42
N PHE A 408 -9.46 8.07 -20.50
CA PHE A 408 -8.47 7.41 -21.36
C PHE A 408 -8.97 7.18 -22.79
N GLY A 409 -10.25 7.46 -23.06
CA GLY A 409 -10.80 7.52 -24.41
C GLY A 409 -10.52 8.85 -25.12
N HIS A 410 -10.11 9.90 -24.39
CA HIS A 410 -9.87 11.25 -24.92
C HIS A 410 -11.06 11.80 -25.72
N ARG A 411 -12.28 11.49 -25.29
CA ARG A 411 -13.52 11.78 -26.03
C ARG A 411 -14.71 11.91 -25.08
N ILE A 412 -15.81 12.43 -25.62
CA ILE A 412 -17.13 12.44 -24.96
C ILE A 412 -18.04 11.48 -25.72
N SER A 413 -18.76 10.63 -25.01
CA SER A 413 -19.81 9.77 -25.57
C SER A 413 -21.18 10.34 -25.24
N ALA A 414 -22.07 10.39 -26.24
CA ALA A 414 -23.42 10.90 -26.14
C ALA A 414 -24.46 9.78 -26.28
N PHE A 415 -25.50 9.83 -25.46
CA PHE A 415 -26.63 8.91 -25.46
C PHE A 415 -27.93 9.73 -25.46
N ASP A 416 -28.98 9.20 -26.10
CA ASP A 416 -30.29 9.85 -26.04
C ASP A 416 -30.97 9.62 -24.68
N SER A 417 -32.14 10.24 -24.49
CA SER A 417 -32.93 10.11 -23.26
C SER A 417 -33.45 8.70 -22.99
N THR A 418 -33.42 7.83 -24.01
CA THR A 418 -33.73 6.40 -23.85
C THR A 418 -32.50 5.58 -23.47
N GLY A 419 -31.31 6.19 -23.40
CA GLY A 419 -30.04 5.53 -23.13
C GLY A 419 -29.39 4.87 -24.35
N ALA A 420 -29.90 5.11 -25.56
CA ALA A 420 -29.30 4.59 -26.78
C ALA A 420 -28.09 5.44 -27.19
N PHE A 421 -27.00 4.78 -27.58
CA PHE A 421 -25.79 5.46 -28.03
C PHE A 421 -26.02 6.26 -29.31
N ILE A 422 -25.62 7.54 -29.30
CA ILE A 422 -25.69 8.44 -30.45
C ILE A 422 -24.34 8.44 -31.17
N GLU A 423 -23.30 8.96 -30.50
CA GLU A 423 -21.97 9.13 -31.06
C GLU A 423 -20.90 9.34 -29.97
N SER A 424 -19.63 9.23 -30.37
CA SER A 424 -18.50 9.67 -29.55
C SER A 424 -17.69 10.71 -30.32
N MET A 425 -17.26 11.78 -29.64
CA MET A 425 -16.56 12.90 -30.26
C MET A 425 -15.31 13.26 -29.48
N GLY A 426 -14.25 13.59 -30.21
CA GLY A 426 -12.95 13.92 -29.63
C GLY A 426 -11.87 12.91 -29.99
N GLN A 427 -10.63 13.35 -29.90
CA GLN A 427 -9.45 12.53 -30.03
C GLN A 427 -8.34 13.04 -29.10
N GLU A 428 -7.30 12.25 -28.88
CA GLU A 428 -6.12 12.73 -28.14
C GLU A 428 -5.49 13.94 -28.86
N GLY A 429 -5.21 15.01 -28.12
CA GLY A 429 -4.51 16.17 -28.65
C GLY A 429 -3.84 17.02 -27.57
N THR A 430 -3.52 18.26 -27.93
CA THR A 430 -2.69 19.15 -27.09
C THR A 430 -3.45 20.40 -26.64
N LEU A 431 -2.80 21.26 -25.85
CA LEU A 431 -3.36 22.53 -25.39
C LEU A 431 -3.77 23.48 -26.55
N ALA A 432 -3.16 23.34 -27.73
CA ALA A 432 -3.57 24.15 -28.89
C ALA A 432 -4.99 23.76 -29.35
N MET A 433 -5.74 24.71 -29.92
CA MET A 433 -6.98 24.39 -30.60
C MET A 433 -6.64 23.98 -32.04
N GLY A 434 -7.04 22.77 -32.42
CA GLY A 434 -6.96 22.28 -33.79
C GLY A 434 -8.29 22.46 -34.53
N ASP A 435 -8.32 22.03 -35.80
CA ASP A 435 -9.55 22.00 -36.61
C ASP A 435 -10.51 20.87 -36.18
N THR A 436 -10.06 19.99 -35.28
CA THR A 436 -10.81 18.87 -34.72
C THR A 436 -10.94 19.03 -33.21
N LEU A 437 -12.01 18.46 -32.63
CA LEU A 437 -12.19 18.41 -31.19
C LEU A 437 -11.12 17.48 -30.56
N GLU A 438 -10.28 18.05 -29.71
CA GLU A 438 -9.09 17.37 -29.16
C GLU A 438 -9.05 17.49 -27.64
N PHE A 439 -8.83 16.38 -26.94
CA PHE A 439 -8.75 16.34 -25.48
C PHE A 439 -7.50 15.63 -25.00
N ASN A 440 -7.06 15.97 -23.79
CA ASN A 440 -6.10 15.20 -23.02
C ASN A 440 -6.71 14.87 -21.67
N ARG A 441 -7.33 13.68 -21.61
CA ARG A 441 -7.98 13.13 -20.42
C ARG A 441 -9.07 14.04 -19.86
N PRO A 442 -10.17 14.25 -20.62
CA PRO A 442 -11.30 15.03 -20.13
C PRO A 442 -11.92 14.29 -18.92
N ASN A 443 -12.09 14.98 -17.80
CA ASN A 443 -12.61 14.34 -16.59
C ASN A 443 -14.13 14.49 -16.48
N SER A 444 -14.68 15.66 -16.74
CA SER A 444 -16.11 15.95 -16.55
C SER A 444 -16.58 17.10 -17.43
N LEU A 445 -17.90 17.30 -17.47
CA LEU A 445 -18.55 18.36 -18.21
C LEU A 445 -19.82 18.86 -17.51
N SER A 446 -20.24 20.07 -17.85
CA SER A 446 -21.52 20.66 -17.44
C SER A 446 -22.13 21.45 -18.59
N ILE A 447 -23.45 21.50 -18.61
CA ILE A 447 -24.25 22.11 -19.67
C ILE A 447 -24.96 23.33 -19.09
N GLY A 448 -24.81 24.49 -19.73
CA GLY A 448 -25.52 25.71 -19.37
C GLY A 448 -27.00 25.67 -19.78
N GLU A 449 -27.81 26.58 -19.24
CA GLU A 449 -29.25 26.69 -19.59
C GLU A 449 -29.50 26.95 -21.08
N ASP A 450 -28.53 27.56 -21.77
CA ASP A 450 -28.56 27.81 -23.22
C ASP A 450 -28.10 26.61 -24.06
N GLY A 451 -27.74 25.50 -23.41
CA GLY A 451 -27.20 24.29 -24.02
C GLY A 451 -25.70 24.35 -24.31
N THR A 452 -25.00 25.43 -23.93
CA THR A 452 -23.53 25.51 -24.09
C THR A 452 -22.85 24.48 -23.19
N ILE A 453 -21.90 23.72 -23.76
CA ILE A 453 -21.22 22.63 -23.06
C ILE A 453 -19.83 23.08 -22.63
N TYR A 454 -19.49 22.88 -21.35
CA TYR A 454 -18.20 23.19 -20.76
C TYR A 454 -17.51 21.91 -20.29
N ILE A 455 -16.30 21.64 -20.77
CA ILE A 455 -15.58 20.39 -20.51
C ILE A 455 -14.28 20.68 -19.79
N ALA A 456 -14.05 20.04 -18.64
CA ALA A 456 -12.77 20.02 -17.95
C ALA A 456 -11.78 19.11 -18.68
N ASP A 457 -10.93 19.70 -19.51
CA ASP A 457 -9.87 19.03 -20.27
C ASP A 457 -8.58 19.01 -19.41
N THR A 458 -8.58 18.09 -18.43
CA THR A 458 -7.74 18.11 -17.24
C THR A 458 -6.25 18.22 -17.53
N TRP A 459 -5.73 17.43 -18.45
CA TRP A 459 -4.28 17.39 -18.72
C TRP A 459 -3.86 18.25 -19.92
N ASN A 460 -4.81 18.97 -20.50
CA ASN A 460 -4.54 20.19 -21.27
C ASN A 460 -4.67 21.46 -20.42
N TYR A 461 -4.99 21.36 -19.12
CA TYR A 461 -5.06 22.51 -18.21
C TYR A 461 -6.07 23.58 -18.64
N ARG A 462 -7.17 23.17 -19.27
CA ARG A 462 -8.17 24.09 -19.83
C ARG A 462 -9.60 23.62 -19.59
N VAL A 463 -10.53 24.55 -19.75
CA VAL A 463 -11.96 24.28 -19.95
C VAL A 463 -12.30 24.59 -21.40
N GLN A 464 -12.77 23.59 -22.15
CA GLN A 464 -13.28 23.76 -23.50
C GLN A 464 -14.75 24.15 -23.49
N ILE A 465 -15.15 25.02 -24.41
CA ILE A 465 -16.51 25.52 -24.59
C ILE A 465 -17.01 25.06 -25.96
N LEU A 466 -18.17 24.42 -26.00
CA LEU A 466 -18.78 23.91 -27.22
C LEU A 466 -20.23 24.38 -27.34
N GLN A 467 -20.70 24.48 -28.58
CA GLN A 467 -22.11 24.68 -28.87
C GLN A 467 -22.92 23.41 -28.52
N PRO A 468 -24.25 23.50 -28.41
CA PRO A 468 -25.12 22.34 -28.25
C PRO A 468 -24.95 21.29 -29.38
N ASP A 469 -24.54 21.70 -30.57
CA ASP A 469 -24.22 20.81 -31.70
C ASP A 469 -22.79 20.24 -31.66
N LEU A 470 -22.10 20.41 -30.51
CA LEU A 470 -20.77 19.89 -30.20
C LEU A 470 -19.65 20.49 -31.05
N THR A 471 -19.92 21.61 -31.74
CA THR A 471 -18.88 22.37 -32.40
C THR A 471 -18.05 23.18 -31.39
N PRO A 472 -16.70 23.12 -31.43
CA PRO A 472 -15.86 23.91 -30.53
C PRO A 472 -16.08 25.42 -30.74
N ILE A 473 -16.29 26.16 -29.65
CA ILE A 473 -16.42 27.63 -29.65
C ILE A 473 -15.07 28.26 -29.31
N ASP A 474 -14.58 27.95 -28.12
CA ASP A 474 -13.36 28.51 -27.55
C ASP A 474 -12.89 27.64 -26.37
N PHE A 475 -11.79 28.02 -25.74
CA PHE A 475 -11.37 27.45 -24.47
C PHE A 475 -10.67 28.52 -23.63
N PHE A 476 -10.60 28.28 -22.32
CA PHE A 476 -9.77 29.07 -21.44
C PHE A 476 -8.95 28.18 -20.52
N GLY A 477 -7.74 28.63 -20.20
CA GLY A 477 -6.83 27.90 -19.34
C GLY A 477 -5.42 27.81 -19.92
N GLN A 478 -4.46 27.66 -19.02
CA GLN A 478 -3.05 27.38 -19.33
C GLN A 478 -2.41 26.63 -18.16
N PRO A 479 -1.28 25.94 -18.37
CA PRO A 479 -0.59 25.25 -17.30
C PRO A 479 -0.23 26.20 -16.14
N GLY A 480 -0.76 25.90 -14.96
CA GLY A 480 -0.46 26.58 -13.69
C GLY A 480 0.76 25.99 -12.97
N THR A 481 0.89 26.29 -11.67
CA THR A 481 1.88 25.66 -10.79
C THR A 481 1.15 24.80 -9.77
N TYR A 482 1.56 23.55 -9.56
CA TYR A 482 0.94 22.64 -8.57
C TYR A 482 1.19 23.08 -7.11
N GLY A 483 0.21 22.88 -6.24
CA GLY A 483 0.38 22.94 -4.78
C GLY A 483 -0.53 23.96 -4.07
N PHE A 484 -0.45 23.95 -2.73
CA PHE A 484 -1.21 24.85 -1.85
C PHE A 484 -0.83 26.33 -2.03
N ASP A 485 0.44 26.61 -2.29
CA ASP A 485 0.97 27.97 -2.48
C ASP A 485 0.94 28.39 -3.96
N ALA A 486 0.13 27.74 -4.79
CA ALA A 486 -0.01 28.09 -6.20
C ALA A 486 -0.46 29.55 -6.35
N PRO A 487 0.18 30.34 -7.22
CA PRO A 487 -0.19 31.74 -7.38
C PRO A 487 -1.59 31.89 -7.97
N VAL A 488 -2.27 33.00 -7.63
CA VAL A 488 -3.57 33.37 -8.23
C VAL A 488 -3.44 34.01 -9.61
N SER A 489 -2.24 34.44 -9.99
CA SER A 489 -1.93 34.98 -11.31
C SER A 489 -0.96 34.03 -12.04
N PRO A 490 -1.16 33.74 -13.33
CA PRO A 490 -2.26 34.23 -14.18
C PRO A 490 -3.63 33.65 -13.79
N THR A 491 -4.70 34.39 -14.09
CA THR A 491 -6.09 34.02 -13.79
C THR A 491 -6.58 32.82 -14.60
N GLU A 492 -5.88 32.48 -15.67
CA GLU A 492 -6.13 31.32 -16.51
C GLU A 492 -5.23 30.13 -16.13
N GLY A 493 -4.33 30.27 -15.15
CA GLY A 493 -3.48 29.17 -14.69
C GLY A 493 -4.30 28.13 -13.94
N LEU A 494 -4.34 26.89 -14.45
CA LEU A 494 -5.04 25.74 -13.86
C LEU A 494 -4.06 24.57 -13.70
N TRP A 495 -4.25 23.74 -12.69
CA TRP A 495 -3.53 22.48 -12.52
C TRP A 495 -4.49 21.32 -12.26
N GLY A 496 -4.74 20.54 -13.32
CA GLY A 496 -5.67 19.43 -13.27
C GLY A 496 -7.10 19.87 -12.93
N PRO A 497 -7.74 20.75 -13.74
CA PRO A 497 -9.16 21.02 -13.58
C PRO A 497 -9.94 19.72 -13.78
N ARG A 498 -10.77 19.31 -12.81
CA ARG A 498 -11.45 17.99 -12.87
C ARG A 498 -12.93 18.08 -13.14
N ASP A 499 -13.58 19.12 -12.66
CA ASP A 499 -15.01 19.29 -12.80
C ASP A 499 -15.38 20.75 -13.09
N VAL A 500 -16.54 20.91 -13.74
CA VAL A 500 -17.13 22.20 -14.08
C VAL A 500 -18.59 22.17 -13.66
N ALA A 501 -19.07 23.23 -13.02
CA ALA A 501 -20.49 23.46 -12.77
C ALA A 501 -20.89 24.85 -13.29
N VAL A 502 -22.04 24.94 -13.95
CA VAL A 502 -22.57 26.21 -14.47
C VAL A 502 -23.80 26.61 -13.66
N SER A 503 -23.83 27.82 -13.13
CA SER A 503 -25.02 28.35 -12.47
C SER A 503 -26.01 28.96 -13.47
N ALA A 504 -27.28 29.04 -13.07
CA ALA A 504 -28.37 29.67 -13.84
C ALA A 504 -28.05 31.10 -14.33
N ASP A 505 -27.19 31.85 -13.61
CA ASP A 505 -26.76 33.20 -14.00
C ASP A 505 -25.55 33.23 -14.94
N GLY A 506 -25.12 32.08 -15.47
CA GLY A 506 -24.04 31.92 -16.45
C GLY A 506 -22.62 31.98 -15.86
N ARG A 507 -22.44 31.82 -14.54
CA ARG A 507 -21.09 31.66 -13.96
C ARG A 507 -20.62 30.21 -14.08
N ILE A 508 -19.35 30.05 -14.37
CA ILE A 508 -18.69 28.77 -14.58
C ILE A 508 -17.74 28.54 -13.41
N PHE A 509 -17.98 27.50 -12.63
CA PHE A 509 -17.19 27.10 -11.46
C PHE A 509 -16.30 25.93 -11.86
N VAL A 510 -14.99 26.07 -11.72
CA VAL A 510 -14.00 25.07 -12.15
C VAL A 510 -13.24 24.57 -10.94
N SER A 511 -13.25 23.26 -10.68
CA SER A 511 -12.44 22.68 -9.61
C SER A 511 -10.99 22.59 -10.05
N ASP A 512 -10.17 23.55 -9.61
CA ASP A 512 -8.74 23.60 -9.86
C ASP A 512 -8.03 22.70 -8.83
N THR A 513 -8.27 21.39 -8.96
CA THR A 513 -7.97 20.36 -7.97
C THR A 513 -6.53 20.42 -7.47
N GLY A 514 -5.56 20.53 -8.38
CA GLY A 514 -4.15 20.57 -8.03
C GLY A 514 -3.72 21.83 -7.28
N ASN A 515 -4.51 22.92 -7.39
CA ASN A 515 -4.28 24.20 -6.72
C ASN A 515 -5.24 24.43 -5.56
N LYS A 516 -6.01 23.41 -5.17
CA LYS A 516 -6.72 23.37 -3.89
C LYS A 516 -7.76 24.50 -3.76
N ARG A 517 -8.42 24.86 -4.86
CA ARG A 517 -9.41 25.95 -4.96
C ARG A 517 -10.46 25.68 -6.03
N VAL A 518 -11.54 26.45 -6.03
CA VAL A 518 -12.49 26.53 -7.14
C VAL A 518 -12.35 27.91 -7.79
N ARG A 519 -12.21 27.97 -9.12
CA ARG A 519 -12.07 29.24 -9.85
C ARG A 519 -13.37 29.56 -10.58
N VAL A 520 -13.80 30.82 -10.53
CA VAL A 520 -15.08 31.26 -11.09
C VAL A 520 -14.86 32.18 -12.28
N TYR A 521 -15.53 31.87 -13.38
CA TYR A 521 -15.46 32.61 -14.64
C TYR A 521 -16.85 32.99 -15.13
N ARG A 522 -16.89 33.93 -16.08
CA ARG A 522 -18.06 34.25 -16.89
C ARG A 522 -17.62 34.48 -18.32
N VAL A 523 -18.38 34.00 -19.29
CA VAL A 523 -18.09 34.27 -20.71
C VAL A 523 -18.82 35.53 -21.12
N GLU A 524 -18.07 36.53 -21.59
CA GLU A 524 -18.60 37.78 -22.14
C GLU A 524 -17.98 38.00 -23.52
N ASP A 525 -18.81 38.22 -24.55
CA ASP A 525 -18.38 38.37 -25.95
C ASP A 525 -17.45 37.26 -26.46
N GLY A 526 -17.67 36.03 -25.99
CA GLY A 526 -16.87 34.85 -26.34
C GLY A 526 -15.57 34.69 -25.54
N VAL A 527 -15.23 35.62 -24.63
CA VAL A 527 -14.02 35.54 -23.81
C VAL A 527 -14.39 35.17 -22.37
N ALA A 528 -13.70 34.17 -21.83
CA ALA A 528 -13.85 33.81 -20.42
C ALA A 528 -13.09 34.81 -19.52
N LEU A 529 -13.83 35.48 -18.64
CA LEU A 529 -13.31 36.46 -17.69
C LEU A 529 -13.37 35.89 -16.27
N HIS A 530 -12.21 35.78 -15.63
CA HIS A 530 -12.10 35.41 -14.22
C HIS A 530 -12.83 36.44 -13.34
N GLN A 531 -13.60 35.93 -12.39
CA GLN A 531 -14.39 36.74 -11.46
C GLN A 531 -13.73 36.74 -10.08
N TYR A 532 -13.53 35.54 -9.49
CA TYR A 532 -12.94 35.33 -8.17
C TYR A 532 -12.58 33.85 -7.97
N ASP A 533 -11.78 33.58 -6.94
CA ASP A 533 -11.48 32.23 -6.46
C ASP A 533 -12.31 31.95 -5.19
N ILE A 534 -12.76 30.72 -5.02
CA ILE A 534 -13.41 30.21 -3.81
C ILE A 534 -12.43 29.30 -3.07
N ALA A 535 -12.33 29.55 -1.76
CA ALA A 535 -11.42 28.91 -0.83
C ALA A 535 -9.92 29.12 -1.14
N ALA A 536 -9.11 28.90 -0.11
CA ALA A 536 -7.67 28.71 -0.24
C ALA A 536 -7.35 27.27 0.13
N GLY A 537 -6.18 26.79 -0.30
CA GLY A 537 -5.74 25.45 0.09
C GLY A 537 -5.60 25.31 1.61
N GLY A 538 -6.18 24.25 2.17
CA GLY A 538 -5.99 23.83 3.56
C GLY A 538 -7.12 22.95 4.07
N SER A 539 -7.16 22.70 5.37
CA SER A 539 -8.14 21.82 6.01
C SER A 539 -9.12 22.52 6.96
N ALA A 540 -8.91 23.81 7.24
CA ALA A 540 -9.82 24.58 8.09
C ALA A 540 -11.19 24.79 7.39
N PRO A 541 -12.25 25.18 8.14
CA PRO A 541 -13.52 25.57 7.54
C PRO A 541 -13.34 26.65 6.45
N GLY A 542 -13.93 26.43 5.27
CA GLY A 542 -13.79 27.30 4.10
C GLY A 542 -12.47 27.17 3.33
N GLN A 543 -11.59 26.24 3.72
CA GLN A 543 -10.43 25.82 2.92
C GLN A 543 -10.72 24.51 2.20
N LEU A 544 -9.97 24.20 1.14
CA LEU A 544 -10.13 22.99 0.34
C LEU A 544 -8.82 22.23 0.19
N ASP A 545 -8.90 20.91 0.04
CA ASP A 545 -7.80 20.02 -0.32
C ASP A 545 -8.24 18.99 -1.38
N GLU A 546 -7.76 19.20 -2.60
CA GLU A 546 -8.18 18.53 -3.84
C GLU A 546 -9.69 18.46 -4.04
N PRO A 547 -10.32 19.64 -4.26
CA PRO A 547 -11.70 19.67 -4.69
C PRO A 547 -11.84 18.93 -6.02
N SER A 548 -12.75 17.96 -6.10
CA SER A 548 -13.04 17.21 -7.32
C SER A 548 -14.40 17.59 -7.89
N GLY A 549 -15.47 16.93 -7.44
CA GLY A 549 -16.85 17.12 -7.91
C GLY A 549 -17.46 18.42 -7.41
N LEU A 550 -18.23 19.07 -8.28
CA LEU A 550 -18.97 20.30 -8.03
C LEU A 550 -20.44 20.10 -8.41
N VAL A 551 -21.36 20.52 -7.54
CA VAL A 551 -22.78 20.61 -7.90
C VAL A 551 -23.39 21.85 -7.26
N ILE A 552 -24.27 22.51 -8.01
CA ILE A 552 -24.95 23.74 -7.60
C ILE A 552 -26.42 23.39 -7.36
N SER A 553 -26.93 23.78 -6.19
CA SER A 553 -28.35 23.65 -5.89
C SER A 553 -29.18 24.84 -6.38
N ASP A 554 -30.47 24.62 -6.58
CA ASP A 554 -31.45 25.64 -6.97
C ASP A 554 -31.56 26.80 -5.97
N ASP A 555 -31.24 26.54 -4.69
CA ASP A 555 -31.17 27.56 -3.65
C ASP A 555 -29.88 28.42 -3.66
N GLY A 556 -28.99 28.18 -4.64
CA GLY A 556 -27.78 28.96 -4.86
C GLY A 556 -26.62 28.60 -3.92
N ARG A 557 -26.54 27.34 -3.48
CA ARG A 557 -25.37 26.79 -2.79
C ARG A 557 -24.52 25.97 -3.75
N LEU A 558 -23.20 26.05 -3.57
CA LEU A 558 -22.20 25.23 -4.24
C LEU A 558 -21.72 24.16 -3.27
N PHE A 559 -21.92 22.91 -3.63
CA PHE A 559 -21.39 21.75 -2.91
C PHE A 559 -20.12 21.27 -3.60
N VAL A 560 -19.06 21.10 -2.82
CA VAL A 560 -17.73 20.75 -3.30
C VAL A 560 -17.26 19.48 -2.62
N ALA A 561 -16.91 18.46 -3.41
CA ALA A 561 -16.27 17.26 -2.90
C ALA A 561 -14.81 17.59 -2.52
N ASP A 562 -14.59 17.85 -1.23
CA ASP A 562 -13.31 18.24 -0.64
C ASP A 562 -12.53 16.98 -0.25
N THR A 563 -11.98 16.31 -1.28
CA THR A 563 -11.57 14.90 -1.25
C THR A 563 -10.65 14.56 -0.08
N TRP A 564 -9.52 15.26 0.07
CA TRP A 564 -8.52 14.91 1.10
C TRP A 564 -8.92 15.39 2.49
N ASN A 565 -9.81 16.38 2.58
CA ASN A 565 -10.46 16.75 3.84
C ASN A 565 -11.64 15.84 4.19
N ARG A 566 -11.99 14.87 3.32
CA ARG A 566 -13.00 13.83 3.56
C ARG A 566 -14.37 14.39 3.91
N ARG A 567 -14.77 15.45 3.20
CA ARG A 567 -16.01 16.17 3.47
C ARG A 567 -16.61 16.74 2.20
N VAL A 568 -17.90 17.03 2.23
CA VAL A 568 -18.49 17.98 1.29
C VAL A 568 -18.43 19.35 1.95
N SER A 569 -17.80 20.31 1.27
CA SER A 569 -17.75 21.70 1.68
C SER A 569 -18.81 22.50 0.92
N VAL A 570 -19.60 23.30 1.63
CA VAL A 570 -20.72 24.06 1.08
C VAL A 570 -20.41 25.55 1.11
N PHE A 571 -20.59 26.21 -0.03
CA PHE A 571 -20.36 27.66 -0.20
C PHE A 571 -21.58 28.31 -0.81
N THR A 572 -21.73 29.63 -0.62
CA THR A 572 -22.55 30.44 -1.52
C THR A 572 -21.90 30.51 -2.90
N LEU A 573 -22.67 30.81 -3.95
CA LEU A 573 -22.09 31.09 -5.28
C LEU A 573 -21.07 32.24 -5.29
N HIS A 574 -21.10 33.15 -4.31
CA HIS A 574 -20.13 34.24 -4.15
C HIS A 574 -18.87 33.87 -3.35
N GLY A 575 -18.71 32.59 -2.98
CA GLY A 575 -17.51 32.07 -2.33
C GLY A 575 -17.46 32.16 -0.81
N SER A 576 -18.53 32.65 -0.15
CA SER A 576 -18.62 32.58 1.31
C SER A 576 -18.89 31.14 1.77
N TYR A 577 -18.09 30.63 2.71
CA TYR A 577 -18.31 29.32 3.34
C TYR A 577 -19.61 29.32 4.14
N LEU A 578 -20.38 28.25 4.02
CA LEU A 578 -21.64 28.04 4.72
C LEU A 578 -21.52 26.92 5.75
N ASP A 579 -21.11 25.74 5.30
CA ASP A 579 -21.05 24.53 6.14
C ASP A 579 -20.13 23.47 5.53
N SER A 580 -19.89 22.40 6.27
CA SER A 580 -19.28 21.18 5.75
C SER A 580 -19.68 19.97 6.55
N TYR A 581 -19.93 18.85 5.89
CA TYR A 581 -20.22 17.57 6.53
C TYR A 581 -19.25 16.50 6.07
N ASN A 582 -18.79 15.69 7.02
CA ASN A 582 -17.80 14.65 6.77
C ASN A 582 -18.42 13.53 5.95
N VAL A 583 -17.75 13.15 4.87
CA VAL A 583 -18.09 11.97 4.06
C VAL A 583 -17.27 10.82 4.59
N ARG A 584 -17.87 10.05 5.49
CA ARG A 584 -17.27 8.85 6.07
C ARG A 584 -17.24 7.77 4.97
N GLY A 585 -16.11 7.66 4.28
CA GLY A 585 -15.96 6.81 3.09
C GLY A 585 -14.72 7.13 2.26
N TRP A 586 -14.30 8.40 2.24
CA TRP A 586 -13.08 8.82 1.55
C TRP A 586 -11.87 8.64 2.46
N TYR A 587 -11.03 7.63 2.22
CA TYR A 587 -9.79 7.38 2.96
C TYR A 587 -8.56 7.58 2.06
N GLU A 588 -7.44 8.01 2.64
CA GLU A 588 -6.19 8.32 1.90
C GLU A 588 -5.40 7.03 1.56
N GLU A 589 -4.57 6.89 0.52
CA GLU A 589 -3.48 7.75 0.02
C GLU A 589 -3.33 7.75 -1.54
N LEU A 590 -4.15 6.99 -2.29
CA LEU A 590 -3.96 6.77 -3.75
C LEU A 590 -5.27 6.61 -4.56
N GLY A 591 -6.42 6.95 -3.97
CA GLY A 591 -7.76 6.59 -4.48
C GLY A 591 -8.33 7.43 -5.62
N ASN A 592 -9.39 6.91 -6.24
CA ASN A 592 -10.19 7.59 -7.25
C ASN A 592 -10.90 8.83 -6.66
N ARG A 593 -11.32 9.78 -7.50
CA ARG A 593 -11.92 11.05 -7.04
C ARG A 593 -13.45 10.97 -6.99
N PRO A 594 -14.09 11.46 -5.91
CA PRO A 594 -15.55 11.42 -5.77
C PRO A 594 -16.25 12.55 -6.52
N TYR A 595 -17.51 12.32 -6.85
CA TYR A 595 -18.42 13.23 -7.55
C TYR A 595 -19.75 13.36 -6.82
N LEU A 596 -20.50 14.41 -7.15
CA LEU A 596 -21.71 14.83 -6.46
C LEU A 596 -22.86 15.05 -7.46
N ALA A 597 -24.08 14.70 -7.08
CA ALA A 597 -25.30 15.09 -7.81
C ALA A 597 -26.44 15.37 -6.84
N ILE A 598 -27.32 16.31 -7.19
CA ILE A 598 -28.46 16.70 -6.36
C ILE A 598 -29.76 16.26 -7.03
N ASP A 599 -30.65 15.67 -6.23
CA ASP A 599 -32.07 15.53 -6.54
C ASP A 599 -32.83 16.60 -5.75
N GLU A 600 -33.13 17.72 -6.42
CA GLU A 600 -33.80 18.87 -5.80
C GLU A 600 -35.21 18.53 -5.33
N ASN A 601 -35.93 17.70 -6.10
CA ASN A 601 -37.31 17.31 -5.80
C ASN A 601 -37.41 16.51 -4.50
N ARG A 602 -36.38 15.71 -4.19
CA ARG A 602 -36.30 14.90 -2.97
C ARG A 602 -35.42 15.53 -1.88
N GLY A 603 -34.70 16.60 -2.18
CA GLY A 603 -33.75 17.24 -1.26
C GLY A 603 -32.59 16.31 -0.88
N LEU A 604 -32.13 15.49 -1.83
CA LEU A 604 -31.07 14.51 -1.62
C LEU A 604 -29.79 14.92 -2.36
N LEU A 605 -28.65 14.64 -1.74
CA LEU A 605 -27.32 14.71 -2.34
C LEU A 605 -26.75 13.30 -2.45
N TYR A 606 -26.42 12.91 -3.67
CA TYR A 606 -25.69 11.69 -3.98
C TYR A 606 -24.20 11.99 -4.01
N VAL A 607 -23.44 11.18 -3.30
CA VAL A 607 -21.99 11.33 -3.12
C VAL A 607 -21.34 10.00 -3.44
N THR A 608 -20.48 9.95 -4.46
CA THR A 608 -19.80 8.69 -4.78
C THR A 608 -18.68 8.38 -3.79
N ASP A 609 -18.56 7.10 -3.43
CA ASP A 609 -17.43 6.52 -2.71
C ASP A 609 -16.73 5.56 -3.69
N PRO A 610 -15.80 6.08 -4.51
CA PRO A 610 -15.34 5.39 -5.71
C PRO A 610 -14.67 4.05 -5.43
N ASP A 611 -13.82 4.00 -4.40
CA ASP A 611 -12.98 2.84 -4.10
C ASP A 611 -13.74 1.73 -3.36
N ALA A 612 -14.75 2.09 -2.56
CA ALA A 612 -15.69 1.12 -1.99
C ALA A 612 -16.78 0.67 -2.99
N GLY A 613 -16.83 1.30 -4.18
CA GLY A 613 -17.80 1.00 -5.22
C GLY A 613 -19.24 1.22 -4.74
N ARG A 614 -19.54 2.34 -4.10
CA ARG A 614 -20.89 2.65 -3.59
C ARG A 614 -21.25 4.12 -3.76
N VAL A 615 -22.53 4.43 -3.66
CA VAL A 615 -23.06 5.79 -3.62
C VAL A 615 -23.71 6.04 -2.27
N LEU A 616 -23.22 7.06 -1.57
CA LEU A 616 -23.74 7.52 -0.29
C LEU A 616 -24.81 8.59 -0.54
N VAL A 617 -25.92 8.53 0.19
CA VAL A 617 -27.06 9.43 0.00
C VAL A 617 -27.25 10.27 1.26
N TYR A 618 -27.16 11.58 1.11
CA TYR A 618 -27.31 12.57 2.19
C TYR A 618 -28.53 13.45 1.93
N THR A 619 -29.05 14.09 2.97
CA THR A 619 -29.90 15.27 2.81
C THR A 619 -29.05 16.47 2.41
N LEU A 620 -29.66 17.52 1.83
CA LEU A 620 -28.95 18.78 1.57
C LEU A 620 -28.45 19.51 2.84
N ALA A 621 -28.82 19.03 4.02
CA ALA A 621 -28.30 19.49 5.32
C ALA A 621 -27.08 18.71 5.81
N GLY A 622 -26.70 17.60 5.13
CA GLY A 622 -25.54 16.80 5.47
C GLY A 622 -25.82 15.57 6.34
N ASP A 623 -27.09 15.24 6.61
CA ASP A 623 -27.46 14.01 7.32
C ASP A 623 -27.44 12.82 6.37
N CYS A 624 -26.73 11.73 6.68
CA CYS A 624 -26.79 10.55 5.84
C CYS A 624 -28.16 9.86 5.96
N VAL A 625 -28.73 9.49 4.82
CA VAL A 625 -30.03 8.80 4.70
C VAL A 625 -29.84 7.31 4.45
N GLY A 626 -28.82 6.94 3.66
CA GLY A 626 -28.54 5.56 3.27
C GLY A 626 -27.44 5.47 2.24
N SER A 627 -27.29 4.29 1.64
CA SER A 627 -26.37 4.08 0.53
C SER A 627 -26.81 2.91 -0.33
N PHE A 628 -26.22 2.76 -1.51
CA PHE A 628 -26.40 1.59 -2.36
C PHE A 628 -25.12 1.31 -3.13
N GLY A 629 -25.00 0.09 -3.68
CA GLY A 629 -23.81 -0.34 -4.37
C GLY A 629 -22.78 -1.04 -3.50
N GLN A 630 -21.90 -1.80 -4.14
CA GLN A 630 -20.74 -2.42 -3.51
C GLN A 630 -19.64 -2.68 -4.55
N ALA A 631 -18.39 -2.78 -4.09
CA ALA A 631 -17.25 -3.11 -4.93
C ALA A 631 -17.46 -4.43 -5.70
N ALA A 632 -17.12 -4.39 -6.98
CA ALA A 632 -17.21 -5.52 -7.89
C ALA A 632 -15.90 -6.33 -7.94
N ALA A 633 -16.05 -7.66 -7.96
CA ALA A 633 -15.00 -8.58 -8.39
C ALA A 633 -14.85 -8.56 -9.93
N ALA A 634 -14.11 -9.52 -10.50
CA ALA A 634 -13.82 -9.57 -11.94
C ALA A 634 -15.05 -9.63 -12.89
N ALA A 635 -16.23 -10.05 -12.41
CA ALA A 635 -17.48 -10.06 -13.17
C ALA A 635 -18.60 -9.39 -12.35
N PRO A 636 -18.97 -8.13 -12.65
CA PRO A 636 -19.89 -7.36 -11.84
C PRO A 636 -21.35 -7.70 -12.14
N THR A 637 -22.20 -7.67 -11.11
CA THR A 637 -23.66 -7.59 -11.25
C THR A 637 -24.10 -6.16 -11.59
N LEU A 638 -25.41 -5.94 -11.79
CA LEU A 638 -26.00 -4.62 -12.06
C LEU A 638 -26.13 -3.72 -10.82
N GLY A 639 -25.79 -4.21 -9.63
CA GLY A 639 -25.68 -3.43 -8.39
C GLY A 639 -24.25 -3.27 -7.88
N GLN A 640 -23.26 -3.67 -8.68
CA GLN A 640 -21.84 -3.67 -8.32
C GLN A 640 -21.04 -2.74 -9.22
N PHE A 641 -20.07 -2.05 -8.62
CA PHE A 641 -19.22 -1.07 -9.30
C PHE A 641 -17.76 -1.48 -9.20
N GLY A 642 -17.02 -1.39 -10.31
CA GLY A 642 -15.58 -1.53 -10.24
C GLY A 642 -14.93 -0.29 -9.63
N VAL A 643 -15.37 0.89 -10.08
CA VAL A 643 -15.09 2.21 -9.49
C VAL A 643 -16.31 3.09 -9.74
N ALA A 644 -16.97 3.56 -8.68
CA ALA A 644 -18.14 4.45 -8.79
C ALA A 644 -17.67 5.91 -9.01
N ALA A 645 -17.63 6.36 -10.25
CA ALA A 645 -17.06 7.66 -10.63
C ALA A 645 -18.10 8.80 -10.61
N GLY A 646 -18.43 9.38 -11.76
CA GLY A 646 -19.44 10.42 -11.88
C GLY A 646 -20.85 9.93 -11.54
N VAL A 647 -21.67 10.84 -11.04
CA VAL A 647 -23.08 10.61 -10.74
C VAL A 647 -23.89 11.77 -11.30
N ALA A 648 -25.08 11.47 -11.83
CA ALA A 648 -26.07 12.46 -12.27
C ALA A 648 -27.48 11.99 -11.91
N VAL A 649 -28.42 12.92 -11.83
CA VAL A 649 -29.83 12.65 -11.54
C VAL A 649 -30.69 13.36 -12.59
N ASP A 650 -31.70 12.69 -13.14
CA ASP A 650 -32.68 13.30 -14.04
C ASP A 650 -33.89 13.88 -13.29
N ASP A 651 -34.76 14.60 -13.99
CA ASP A 651 -35.91 15.30 -13.39
C ASP A 651 -36.91 14.33 -12.72
N GLU A 652 -36.99 13.08 -13.19
CA GLU A 652 -37.79 12.02 -12.57
C GLU A 652 -37.14 11.42 -11.31
N GLY A 653 -35.84 11.64 -11.12
CA GLY A 653 -35.03 11.18 -10.00
C GLY A 653 -34.28 9.89 -10.22
N PHE A 654 -34.19 9.38 -11.46
CA PHE A 654 -33.30 8.26 -11.75
C PHE A 654 -31.85 8.69 -11.56
N VAL A 655 -31.07 7.79 -10.97
CA VAL A 655 -29.67 8.05 -10.63
C VAL A 655 -28.79 7.32 -11.63
N TYR A 656 -27.93 8.05 -12.33
CA TYR A 656 -26.97 7.51 -13.29
C TYR A 656 -25.60 7.51 -12.64
N VAL A 657 -24.96 6.35 -12.57
CA VAL A 657 -23.64 6.20 -11.96
C VAL A 657 -22.68 5.63 -13.00
N VAL A 658 -21.56 6.30 -13.19
CA VAL A 658 -20.51 5.87 -14.11
C VAL A 658 -19.64 4.80 -13.44
N ASP A 659 -19.62 3.61 -14.03
CA ASP A 659 -18.75 2.51 -13.61
C ASP A 659 -17.47 2.52 -14.45
N ASN A 660 -16.49 3.26 -13.93
CA ASN A 660 -15.27 3.64 -14.64
C ASN A 660 -14.45 2.42 -15.09
N ARG A 661 -14.29 1.41 -14.23
CA ARG A 661 -13.46 0.23 -14.52
C ARG A 661 -14.08 -0.68 -15.58
N PHE A 662 -15.40 -0.75 -15.66
CA PHE A 662 -16.12 -1.60 -16.60
C PHE A 662 -16.62 -0.86 -17.83
N GLY A 663 -16.40 0.45 -17.94
CA GLY A 663 -16.67 1.20 -19.16
C GLY A 663 -18.17 1.34 -19.47
N ARG A 664 -19.01 1.53 -18.46
CA ARG A 664 -20.48 1.56 -18.59
C ARG A 664 -21.10 2.61 -17.67
N VAL A 665 -22.31 3.06 -17.99
CA VAL A 665 -23.15 3.86 -17.08
C VAL A 665 -24.35 3.03 -16.65
N LEU A 666 -24.64 3.04 -15.35
CA LEU A 666 -25.73 2.30 -14.74
C LEU A 666 -26.83 3.25 -14.29
N LYS A 667 -28.05 3.06 -14.80
CA LYS A 667 -29.25 3.82 -14.42
C LYS A 667 -30.01 3.09 -13.32
N PHE A 668 -30.26 3.74 -12.20
CA PHE A 668 -30.98 3.23 -11.04
C PHE A 668 -32.29 3.98 -10.82
N LEU A 669 -33.27 3.30 -10.23
CA LEU A 669 -34.50 3.93 -9.76
C LEU A 669 -34.21 4.96 -8.65
N PRO A 670 -35.11 5.94 -8.43
CA PRO A 670 -34.93 6.94 -7.37
C PRO A 670 -34.75 6.33 -5.98
N PHE A 671 -33.88 6.94 -5.17
CA PHE A 671 -33.68 6.54 -3.76
C PHE A 671 -34.67 7.26 -2.83
N PRO A 672 -35.17 6.62 -1.75
CA PRO A 672 -35.02 5.20 -1.42
C PRO A 672 -35.81 4.31 -2.39
N TYR A 673 -35.24 3.15 -2.72
CA TYR A 673 -35.88 2.17 -3.58
C TYR A 673 -37.04 1.49 -2.86
N ASP A 674 -38.26 1.67 -3.37
CA ASP A 674 -39.45 0.93 -2.93
C ASP A 674 -39.73 -0.25 -3.88
N ALA A 675 -39.28 -1.44 -3.50
CA ALA A 675 -39.52 -2.68 -4.24
C ALA A 675 -41.02 -2.99 -4.44
N GLY A 676 -41.90 -2.44 -3.59
CA GLY A 676 -43.36 -2.63 -3.68
C GLY A 676 -44.04 -1.79 -4.76
N ALA A 677 -43.47 -0.63 -5.12
CA ALA A 677 -44.01 0.26 -6.14
C ALA A 677 -43.73 -0.23 -7.58
N VAL A 678 -42.64 -0.97 -7.79
CA VAL A 678 -42.22 -1.47 -9.11
C VAL A 678 -43.16 -2.53 -9.67
N ASN A 679 -43.70 -3.42 -8.82
CA ASN A 679 -44.67 -4.43 -9.25
C ASN A 679 -45.96 -3.82 -9.82
N ALA A 680 -46.35 -2.62 -9.37
CA ALA A 680 -47.52 -1.91 -9.89
C ALA A 680 -47.25 -1.21 -11.24
N VAL A 681 -46.01 -0.80 -11.50
CA VAL A 681 -45.60 -0.17 -12.76
C VAL A 681 -45.36 -1.23 -13.84
N GLU A 682 -44.72 -2.36 -13.51
CA GLU A 682 -44.57 -3.50 -14.43
C GLU A 682 -45.92 -4.08 -14.87
N GLU A 683 -46.90 -4.23 -13.95
CA GLU A 683 -48.27 -4.63 -14.32
C GLU A 683 -48.94 -3.63 -15.28
N SER A 684 -48.75 -2.32 -15.07
CA SER A 684 -49.34 -1.28 -15.94
C SER A 684 -48.70 -1.19 -17.33
N GLN A 685 -47.41 -1.53 -17.46
CA GLN A 685 -46.72 -1.57 -18.75
C GLN A 685 -46.99 -2.86 -19.52
N LEU A 686 -47.22 -3.98 -18.83
CA LEU A 686 -47.70 -5.22 -19.44
C LEU A 686 -49.12 -5.08 -20.02
N ASP A 687 -50.03 -4.40 -19.29
CA ASP A 687 -51.38 -4.12 -19.78
C ASP A 687 -51.38 -3.19 -21.02
N ALA A 688 -50.43 -2.25 -21.11
CA ALA A 688 -50.28 -1.35 -22.26
C ALA A 688 -49.78 -2.10 -23.51
N VAL A 689 -48.90 -3.09 -23.36
CA VAL A 689 -48.40 -3.92 -24.47
C VAL A 689 -49.50 -4.87 -24.98
N GLU A 690 -50.30 -5.47 -24.09
CA GLU A 690 -51.46 -6.30 -24.49
C GLU A 690 -52.52 -5.47 -25.25
N SER A 691 -52.71 -4.20 -24.87
CA SER A 691 -53.67 -3.32 -25.55
C SER A 691 -53.21 -2.91 -26.97
N GLN A 692 -51.90 -2.73 -27.19
CA GLN A 692 -51.34 -2.42 -28.51
C GLN A 692 -51.26 -3.65 -29.43
N GLU A 693 -51.05 -4.86 -28.90
CA GLU A 693 -51.17 -6.09 -29.68
C GLU A 693 -52.62 -6.36 -30.12
N GLN A 694 -53.62 -6.05 -29.29
CA GLN A 694 -55.03 -6.20 -29.67
C GLN A 694 -55.48 -5.19 -30.75
N GLU A 695 -54.98 -3.95 -30.74
CA GLU A 695 -55.27 -2.98 -31.82
C GLU A 695 -54.58 -3.33 -33.15
N ALA A 696 -53.40 -3.95 -33.11
CA ALA A 696 -52.67 -4.41 -34.31
C ALA A 696 -53.33 -5.64 -34.98
N ILE A 697 -53.88 -6.56 -34.18
CA ILE A 697 -54.58 -7.75 -34.71
C ILE A 697 -55.91 -7.36 -35.37
N VAL A 698 -56.61 -6.34 -34.85
CA VAL A 698 -57.86 -5.85 -35.45
C VAL A 698 -57.62 -5.08 -36.75
N THR A 699 -56.48 -4.39 -36.91
CA THR A 699 -56.14 -3.73 -38.18
C THR A 699 -55.66 -4.69 -39.26
N GLU A 700 -55.04 -5.82 -38.91
CA GLU A 700 -54.68 -6.87 -39.89
C GLU A 700 -55.89 -7.67 -40.38
N GLU A 701 -56.90 -7.95 -39.54
CA GLU A 701 -58.11 -8.66 -39.98
C GLU A 701 -59.01 -7.82 -40.91
N VAL A 702 -59.03 -6.49 -40.77
CA VAL A 702 -59.85 -5.61 -41.61
C VAL A 702 -59.23 -5.41 -43.00
N ASN A 703 -57.90 -5.42 -43.12
CA ASN A 703 -57.21 -5.29 -44.41
C ASN A 703 -57.16 -6.60 -45.23
N ALA A 704 -57.56 -7.74 -44.66
CA ALA A 704 -57.62 -9.03 -45.35
C ALA A 704 -58.99 -9.33 -46.02
N GLN A 705 -59.98 -8.42 -45.89
CA GLN A 705 -61.33 -8.58 -46.44
C GLN A 705 -61.77 -7.51 -47.48
N GLU A 706 -60.88 -6.60 -47.91
CA GLU A 706 -61.05 -5.77 -49.13
C GLU A 706 -60.08 -6.22 -50.24
#